data_AF-A0A942TC57-F1
#
_entry.id   AF-A0A942TC57-F1
#
_cell.length_a   1.000
_cell.length_b   1.000
_cell.length_c   1.000
_cell.angle_alpha   90.00
_cell.angle_beta   90.00
_cell.angle_gamma   90.00
#
_symmetry.space_group_name_H-M   'P 1'
#
loop_
_entity.id
_entity.type
_entity.pdbx_description
1 polymer ?
#
loop_
_entity_poly.entity_id
_entity_poly.type
_entity_poly.pdbx_seq_one_letter_code
_entity_poly.pdbx_strand_id
1 'polypeptide(L)'
;MRIIKKIPRSLLLFLIVLQIFYTPSASAAKGSIEVVVQEGYEGMVKSGRGFPIKIMLINNGPDFIGDMLISFSSDYNLGGSKAVKVNLPKNGEKTYEVIMPGTSLYNSNLNKENITLYEGSWKKGKKISILGKVKLTYRQVENDQATIGLLSENPDRLKELQLIKLSGKQPKMIHLKKEDIPSDEVGLQFFDYLVLDDYPLSELSEKQQKAILGWITGGGALITGATAKDHHAWGELEPYMPMQTTHKENINDLSFLQSIDEKPSFTSLEIRNGEITQDAEIKLGTANIPIIVMRKTGDGEVWQTAFSLGEEPLSSWKGYSDWMQSIFSMMNSKYDSNINQEGIYQPVYNMLGSTNELFSASTFSIGTIVLIMLGYMIIIIPILYILLKKIDKREHAWWVIPTISIIMSAGIFVVGAKDRLKSPQLAEMGLFKVSKGGQISGMYTATVFSNRSGNYQLTVPKKEFYGVPATSGDAFTGESVLGKAVMSETRNVLQYDFADVEYWAARSIVGYASKQVSGNFDIDLEIKDGTLKGKITNHFPYDFDELYIWSGSHAYKLGAAEKGALVDVDVLLKDAILTAPIDYGVYNYQNNRELEDMKKDEMKMAIISNPTSTENMPIVFGYTKNKIVDVSVTNKKEKNSRSAIIYQPFSASGKITGPFVLQNNQLGIDINPIEGNIYDKFGKYEMSLEDGIYEVILRLPEQIDPKKTEFNSIQYNMNGYGSFKLSFLNIKTGEYVAIDVGKSELENDHLEEFVSDKGQITIKLEKFNSNNEPYISFPEFIVKGAVKK
;
A
#
# COMPACT_ATOMS: atom_id res chain seq x y z
N MET A 1 -66.44 51.03 26.07
CA MET A 1 -66.62 49.58 26.33
C MET A 1 -65.23 48.96 26.38
N ARG A 2 -64.61 48.73 27.53
CA ARG A 2 -64.86 47.61 28.47
C ARG A 2 -64.89 46.28 27.72
N ILE A 3 -63.82 45.48 27.82
CA ILE A 3 -63.78 44.11 28.37
C ILE A 3 -62.29 43.72 28.48
N ILE A 4 -61.64 44.13 29.56
CA ILE A 4 -60.56 43.35 30.18
C ILE A 4 -61.13 43.01 31.55
N LYS A 5 -61.94 41.96 31.61
CA LYS A 5 -62.50 41.45 32.85
C LYS A 5 -61.98 40.04 33.08
N LYS A 6 -61.11 39.98 34.09
CA LYS A 6 -60.93 38.86 35.02
C LYS A 6 -60.53 37.53 34.38
N ILE A 7 -59.23 37.39 34.11
CA ILE A 7 -58.59 36.08 34.30
C ILE A 7 -58.79 35.73 35.79
N PRO A 8 -59.46 34.63 36.14
CA PRO A 8 -59.70 34.30 37.53
C PRO A 8 -58.33 34.02 38.18
N ARG A 9 -58.12 34.55 39.41
CA ARG A 9 -56.87 34.37 40.16
C ARG A 9 -56.47 32.89 40.31
N SER A 10 -57.45 31.97 40.23
CA SER A 10 -57.22 30.53 40.18
C SER A 10 -56.52 30.05 38.90
N LEU A 11 -56.74 30.66 37.73
CA LEU A 11 -56.07 30.30 36.47
C LEU A 11 -54.62 30.79 36.44
N LEU A 12 -54.35 31.95 37.04
CA LEU A 12 -52.98 32.47 37.17
C LEU A 12 -52.17 31.67 38.20
N LEU A 13 -52.79 31.25 39.32
CA LEU A 13 -52.17 30.32 40.26
C LEU A 13 -51.96 28.93 39.63
N PHE A 14 -52.91 28.43 38.83
CA PHE A 14 -52.78 27.16 38.14
C PHE A 14 -51.66 27.16 37.11
N LEU A 15 -51.47 28.25 36.35
CA LEU A 15 -50.35 28.42 35.42
C LEU A 15 -48.98 28.56 36.13
N ILE A 16 -48.93 29.23 37.28
CA ILE A 16 -47.70 29.35 38.09
C ILE A 16 -47.35 27.99 38.74
N VAL A 17 -48.34 27.24 39.22
CA VAL A 17 -48.14 25.88 39.76
C VAL A 17 -47.74 24.90 38.64
N LEU A 18 -48.29 25.04 37.43
CA LEU A 18 -47.86 24.24 36.26
C LEU A 18 -46.39 24.54 35.86
N GLN A 19 -45.91 25.77 36.07
CA GLN A 19 -44.50 26.12 35.85
C GLN A 19 -43.55 25.62 36.95
N ILE A 20 -44.05 25.43 38.17
CA ILE A 20 -43.26 24.84 39.27
C ILE A 20 -43.08 23.31 39.10
N PHE A 21 -44.03 22.63 38.44
CA PHE A 21 -43.90 21.21 38.06
C PHE A 21 -43.17 20.97 36.73
N TYR A 22 -42.84 22.02 35.98
CA TYR A 22 -41.97 22.01 34.80
C TYR A 22 -40.66 22.77 35.07
N THR A 23 -39.97 22.43 36.15
CA THR A 23 -38.52 22.61 36.13
C THR A 23 -37.97 21.39 35.39
N PRO A 24 -37.47 21.52 34.14
CA PRO A 24 -36.58 20.48 33.64
C PRO A 24 -35.43 20.47 34.65
N SER A 25 -35.34 19.39 35.41
CA SER A 25 -34.10 19.05 36.10
C SER A 25 -33.09 18.76 35.01
N ALA A 26 -32.54 19.81 34.41
CA ALA A 26 -31.29 19.76 33.68
C ALA A 26 -30.21 19.56 34.74
N SER A 27 -30.18 18.36 35.31
CA SER A 27 -28.92 17.80 35.76
C SER A 27 -28.12 17.60 34.48
N ALA A 28 -27.40 18.64 34.06
CA ALA A 28 -26.22 18.44 33.26
C ALA A 28 -25.32 17.56 34.12
N ALA A 29 -25.42 16.25 33.91
CA ALA A 29 -24.52 15.30 34.55
C ALA A 29 -23.12 15.76 34.19
N LYS A 30 -22.40 16.33 35.16
CA LYS A 30 -20.95 16.54 35.04
C LYS A 30 -20.40 15.18 34.64
N GLY A 31 -19.70 15.12 33.50
CA GLY A 31 -19.15 13.86 33.00
C GLY A 31 -18.41 13.16 34.13
N SER A 32 -18.79 11.93 34.46
CA SER A 32 -18.15 11.19 35.55
C SER A 32 -16.87 10.50 35.10
N ILE A 33 -16.58 10.50 33.79
CA ILE A 33 -15.42 9.85 33.21
C ILE A 33 -14.50 10.91 32.61
N GLU A 34 -13.26 10.92 33.08
CA GLU A 34 -12.18 11.74 32.55
C GLU A 34 -11.34 10.93 31.55
N VAL A 35 -10.91 11.58 30.48
CA VAL A 35 -10.14 10.99 29.38
C VAL A 35 -8.79 11.68 29.25
N VAL A 36 -7.73 10.89 29.37
CA VAL A 36 -6.35 11.29 29.10
C VAL A 36 -5.84 10.49 27.92
N VAL A 37 -5.26 11.18 26.93
CA VAL A 37 -4.82 10.59 25.67
C VAL A 37 -3.34 10.86 25.46
N GLN A 38 -2.61 9.83 25.06
CA GLN A 38 -1.26 9.94 24.50
C GLN A 38 -1.32 9.47 23.04
N GLU A 39 -1.04 10.39 22.12
CA GLU A 39 -1.10 10.14 20.69
C GLU A 39 0.27 9.75 20.10
N GLY A 40 0.29 8.67 19.31
CA GLY A 40 1.44 8.29 18.50
C GLY A 40 2.72 8.11 19.31
N TYR A 41 3.84 8.40 18.66
CA TYR A 41 5.16 8.32 19.28
C TYR A 41 5.64 9.73 19.59
N GLU A 42 5.89 10.04 20.87
CA GLU A 42 6.23 11.40 21.35
C GLU A 42 5.26 12.52 20.87
N GLY A 43 3.96 12.19 20.76
CA GLY A 43 2.94 13.12 20.26
C GLY A 43 2.97 13.32 18.75
N MET A 44 3.69 12.48 18.00
CA MET A 44 3.86 12.57 16.55
C MET A 44 3.18 11.43 15.82
N VAL A 45 2.70 11.74 14.62
CA VAL A 45 2.08 10.79 13.68
C VAL A 45 2.54 11.11 12.27
N LYS A 46 2.52 10.12 11.37
CA LYS A 46 2.88 10.29 9.96
C LYS A 46 1.62 10.15 9.10
N SER A 47 1.47 11.01 8.08
CA SER A 47 0.22 11.07 7.28
C SER A 47 -0.09 9.71 6.67
N GLY A 48 -1.33 9.25 6.81
CA GLY A 48 -1.82 8.01 6.22
C GLY A 48 -1.10 6.73 6.68
N ARG A 49 -0.30 6.80 7.74
CA ARG A 49 0.41 5.67 8.36
C ARG A 49 -0.19 5.34 9.71
N GLY A 50 -0.38 4.06 10.00
CA GLY A 50 -0.91 3.62 11.28
C GLY A 50 -0.03 3.99 12.49
N PHE A 51 -0.67 4.24 13.63
CA PHE A 51 0.00 4.64 14.88
C PHE A 51 -0.83 4.21 16.12
N PRO A 52 -0.17 3.96 17.26
CA PRO A 52 -0.87 3.66 18.50
C PRO A 52 -1.38 4.94 19.19
N ILE A 53 -2.49 4.82 19.91
CA ILE A 53 -2.92 5.80 20.91
C ILE A 53 -3.18 5.09 22.23
N LYS A 54 -2.72 5.67 23.34
CA LYS A 54 -3.00 5.18 24.70
C LYS A 54 -4.07 6.08 25.32
N ILE A 55 -5.25 5.52 25.56
CA ILE A 55 -6.40 6.23 26.15
C ILE A 55 -6.62 5.73 27.57
N MET A 56 -6.31 6.56 28.55
CA MET A 56 -6.61 6.30 29.95
C MET A 56 -7.98 6.90 30.29
N LEU A 57 -8.88 6.06 30.76
CA LEU A 57 -10.21 6.44 31.23
C LEU A 57 -10.23 6.35 32.75
N ILE A 58 -10.59 7.45 33.42
CA ILE A 58 -10.69 7.56 34.88
C ILE A 58 -12.16 7.74 35.23
N ASN A 59 -12.76 6.75 35.91
CA ASN A 59 -14.17 6.77 36.27
C ASN A 59 -14.38 7.28 37.70
N ASN A 60 -14.88 8.51 37.84
CA ASN A 60 -15.25 9.13 39.12
C ASN A 60 -16.73 8.89 39.50
N GLY A 61 -17.40 7.98 38.82
CA GLY A 61 -18.82 7.64 38.99
C GLY A 61 -19.07 6.17 39.32
N PRO A 62 -20.32 5.67 39.21
CA PRO A 62 -20.63 4.25 39.34
C PRO A 62 -19.97 3.42 38.24
N ASP A 63 -20.03 2.08 38.36
CA ASP A 63 -19.53 1.16 37.33
C ASP A 63 -20.05 1.54 35.94
N PHE A 64 -19.16 1.54 34.94
CA PHE A 64 -19.47 1.89 33.56
C PHE A 64 -19.10 0.75 32.61
N ILE A 65 -20.09 0.31 31.83
CA ILE A 65 -19.91 -0.67 30.75
C ILE A 65 -20.47 -0.05 29.48
N GLY A 66 -19.64 0.01 28.44
CA GLY A 66 -19.96 0.78 27.26
C GLY A 66 -19.08 0.49 26.05
N ASP A 67 -19.33 1.23 24.98
CA ASP A 67 -18.48 1.29 23.79
C ASP A 67 -17.86 2.69 23.67
N MET A 68 -16.56 2.72 23.37
CA MET A 68 -15.82 3.92 22.99
C MET A 68 -15.67 3.94 21.48
N LEU A 69 -16.10 5.03 20.83
CA LEU A 69 -15.82 5.27 19.41
C LEU A 69 -14.70 6.31 19.28
N ILE A 70 -13.69 5.98 18.48
CA ILE A 70 -12.60 6.88 18.11
C ILE A 70 -12.69 7.12 16.60
N SER A 71 -12.97 8.35 16.18
CA SER A 71 -13.03 8.70 14.76
C SER A 71 -11.64 8.82 14.14
N PHE A 72 -11.52 8.44 12.87
CA PHE A 72 -10.31 8.61 12.07
C PHE A 72 -10.64 8.96 10.62
N SER A 73 -9.68 9.60 9.97
CA SER A 73 -9.68 9.86 8.54
C SER A 73 -8.28 9.52 8.05
N SER A 74 -8.11 8.35 7.43
CA SER A 74 -6.81 7.89 6.95
C SER A 74 -6.37 8.68 5.71
N ASP A 75 -7.34 9.08 4.87
CA ASP A 75 -7.11 9.93 3.70
C ASP A 75 -8.41 10.56 3.17
N TYR A 76 -8.35 11.29 2.06
CA TYR A 76 -9.46 12.01 1.42
C TYR A 76 -10.71 11.15 1.26
N ASN A 77 -10.58 9.94 0.70
CA ASN A 77 -11.71 9.04 0.49
C ASN A 77 -11.94 8.07 1.67
N LEU A 78 -11.09 8.08 2.70
CA LEU A 78 -10.93 6.94 3.61
C LEU A 78 -11.06 7.37 5.08
N GLY A 79 -12.01 6.77 5.81
CA GLY A 79 -12.25 7.15 7.19
C GLY A 79 -13.37 6.37 7.86
N GLY A 80 -13.59 6.66 9.13
CA GLY A 80 -14.62 5.99 9.92
C GLY A 80 -14.44 6.18 11.41
N SER A 81 -14.82 5.16 12.18
CA SER A 81 -14.56 5.11 13.62
C SER A 81 -14.15 3.71 14.05
N LYS A 82 -13.31 3.62 15.09
CA LYS A 82 -12.95 2.36 15.74
C LYS A 82 -13.74 2.21 17.04
N ALA A 83 -14.40 1.07 17.23
CA ALA A 83 -15.15 0.75 18.44
C ALA A 83 -14.32 -0.13 19.39
N VAL A 84 -14.23 0.30 20.64
CA VAL A 84 -13.52 -0.40 21.72
C VAL A 84 -14.49 -0.63 22.88
N LYS A 85 -14.61 -1.87 23.32
CA LYS A 85 -15.42 -2.20 24.50
C LYS A 85 -14.74 -1.69 25.77
N VAL A 86 -15.48 -0.92 26.55
CA VAL A 86 -15.02 -0.31 27.79
C VAL A 86 -15.74 -0.95 28.97
N ASN A 87 -14.95 -1.34 29.97
CA ASN A 87 -15.44 -1.76 31.27
C ASN A 87 -14.57 -1.07 32.33
N LEU A 88 -15.20 -0.20 33.12
CA LEU A 88 -14.57 0.62 34.14
C LEU A 88 -15.30 0.40 35.48
N PRO A 89 -14.60 -0.09 36.51
CA PRO A 89 -15.18 -0.16 37.85
C PRO A 89 -15.38 1.25 38.41
N LYS A 90 -16.27 1.35 39.41
CA LYS A 90 -16.50 2.56 40.20
C LYS A 90 -15.18 3.06 40.78
N ASN A 91 -14.90 4.37 40.62
CA ASN A 91 -13.69 5.02 41.12
C ASN A 91 -12.38 4.40 40.62
N GLY A 92 -12.41 3.68 39.50
CA GLY A 92 -11.23 3.04 38.93
C GLY A 92 -10.76 3.71 37.64
N GLU A 93 -9.55 3.38 37.24
CA GLU A 93 -8.96 3.81 35.97
C GLU A 93 -8.52 2.62 35.12
N LYS A 94 -8.49 2.81 33.80
CA LYS A 94 -7.98 1.80 32.88
C LYS A 94 -7.44 2.43 31.60
N THR A 95 -6.29 1.95 31.16
CA THR A 95 -5.68 2.33 29.89
C THR A 95 -6.03 1.35 28.79
N TYR A 96 -6.44 1.87 27.64
CA TYR A 96 -6.73 1.15 26.42
C TYR A 96 -5.73 1.58 25.35
N GLU A 97 -4.99 0.62 24.80
CA GLU A 97 -4.17 0.83 23.62
C GLU A 97 -5.04 0.58 22.37
N VAL A 98 -5.11 1.57 21.50
CA VAL A 98 -5.91 1.53 20.27
C VAL A 98 -4.99 1.85 19.09
N ILE A 99 -4.98 0.98 18.09
CA ILE A 99 -4.22 1.22 16.87
C ILE A 99 -5.13 1.93 15.86
N MET A 100 -4.68 3.11 15.43
CA MET A 100 -5.36 3.93 14.43
C MET A 100 -4.75 3.68 13.06
N PRO A 101 -5.54 3.54 11.99
CA PRO A 101 -5.06 3.19 10.65
C PRO A 101 -4.56 4.41 9.84
N GLY A 102 -4.12 5.46 10.53
CA GLY A 102 -3.60 6.69 9.91
C GLY A 102 -4.48 7.92 10.08
N THR A 103 -3.90 9.06 9.67
CA THR A 103 -4.53 10.38 9.67
C THR A 103 -4.22 11.12 8.37
N SER A 104 -5.15 11.88 7.83
CA SER A 104 -4.93 12.74 6.67
C SER A 104 -4.45 14.15 7.07
N LEU A 105 -3.65 14.79 6.21
CA LEU A 105 -3.37 16.24 6.25
C LEU A 105 -4.60 17.08 5.90
N TYR A 106 -5.53 16.51 5.12
CA TYR A 106 -6.75 17.18 4.66
C TYR A 106 -7.89 17.14 5.69
N ASN A 107 -7.56 16.89 6.96
CA ASN A 107 -8.56 16.68 8.00
C ASN A 107 -9.27 18.00 8.39
N SER A 108 -10.38 18.29 7.72
CA SER A 108 -11.27 19.42 8.05
C SER A 108 -11.99 19.25 9.40
N ASN A 109 -11.88 18.07 10.06
CA ASN A 109 -12.57 17.74 11.30
C ASN A 109 -11.82 18.15 12.60
N LEU A 110 -10.78 19.00 12.54
CA LEU A 110 -10.05 19.52 13.71
C LEU A 110 -10.96 20.13 14.82
N ASN A 111 -12.20 20.49 14.45
CA ASN A 111 -13.15 21.11 15.36
C ASN A 111 -14.12 20.15 16.09
N LYS A 112 -14.16 18.84 15.77
CA LYS A 112 -15.11 17.88 16.37
C LYS A 112 -14.47 16.98 17.44
N GLU A 113 -15.30 16.39 18.31
CA GLU A 113 -14.86 15.36 19.27
C GLU A 113 -14.45 14.09 18.52
N ASN A 114 -13.22 13.62 18.73
CA ASN A 114 -12.76 12.36 18.14
C ASN A 114 -13.16 11.15 18.98
N ILE A 115 -13.22 11.32 20.29
CA ILE A 115 -13.53 10.26 21.24
C ILE A 115 -14.94 10.49 21.78
N THR A 116 -15.78 9.46 21.69
CA THR A 116 -17.12 9.47 22.28
C THR A 116 -17.37 8.17 23.03
N LEU A 117 -18.09 8.27 24.16
CA LEU A 117 -18.46 7.12 24.99
C LEU A 117 -19.97 6.91 24.97
N TYR A 118 -20.38 5.65 24.85
CA TYR A 118 -21.77 5.21 24.86
C TYR A 118 -21.97 4.22 26.00
N GLU A 119 -22.98 4.46 26.84
CA GLU A 119 -23.43 3.47 27.83
C GLU A 119 -24.11 2.30 27.09
N GLY A 120 -23.64 1.07 27.33
CA GLY A 120 -24.04 -0.10 26.56
C GLY A 120 -23.36 -0.17 25.18
N SER A 121 -24.15 -0.29 24.10
CA SER A 121 -23.58 -0.41 22.74
C SER A 121 -23.64 0.90 21.98
N TRP A 122 -22.63 1.24 21.18
CA TRP A 122 -22.69 2.43 20.32
C TRP A 122 -23.87 2.45 19.33
N LYS A 123 -24.44 1.27 18.99
CA LYS A 123 -25.55 1.13 18.03
C LYS A 123 -26.92 1.56 18.59
N LYS A 124 -27.13 1.44 19.90
CA LYS A 124 -28.44 1.64 20.56
C LYS A 124 -28.36 2.35 21.92
N GLY A 125 -27.16 2.47 22.45
CA GLY A 125 -26.84 3.02 23.75
C GLY A 125 -26.84 4.54 23.75
N LYS A 126 -26.77 5.12 24.94
CA LYS A 126 -26.82 6.57 25.13
C LYS A 126 -25.41 7.15 25.14
N LYS A 127 -25.16 8.15 24.29
CA LYS A 127 -23.92 8.95 24.37
C LYS A 127 -23.85 9.65 25.73
N ILE A 128 -22.73 9.50 26.43
CA ILE A 128 -22.48 10.17 27.71
C ILE A 128 -21.51 11.34 27.56
N SER A 129 -21.61 12.31 28.46
CA SER A 129 -20.66 13.43 28.54
C SER A 129 -19.37 12.98 29.22
N ILE A 130 -18.24 13.42 28.72
CA ILE A 130 -16.90 13.04 29.17
C ILE A 130 -16.08 14.30 29.48
N LEU A 131 -15.17 14.22 30.43
CA LEU A 131 -14.25 15.29 30.81
C LEU A 131 -12.86 15.04 30.19
N GLY A 132 -12.10 16.10 29.96
CA GLY A 132 -10.71 15.99 29.51
C GLY A 132 -10.52 16.09 27.98
N LYS A 133 -9.44 15.48 27.48
CA LYS A 133 -9.01 15.64 26.09
C LYS A 133 -9.77 14.69 25.16
N VAL A 134 -10.85 15.20 24.58
CA VAL A 134 -11.73 14.45 23.66
C VAL A 134 -11.36 14.60 22.18
N LYS A 135 -10.40 15.48 21.91
CA LYS A 135 -9.85 15.77 20.57
C LYS A 135 -8.42 15.23 20.51
N LEU A 136 -8.11 14.52 19.43
CA LEU A 136 -6.74 14.10 19.19
C LEU A 136 -5.94 15.31 18.70
N THR A 137 -4.81 15.58 19.34
CA THR A 137 -3.90 16.64 18.89
C THR A 137 -2.49 16.06 18.80
N TYR A 138 -2.00 15.95 17.58
CA TYR A 138 -0.69 15.38 17.28
C TYR A 138 0.07 16.31 16.34
N ARG A 139 1.41 16.21 16.39
CA ARG A 139 2.31 16.83 15.41
C ARG A 139 2.46 15.90 14.23
N GLN A 140 2.31 16.43 13.03
CA GLN A 140 2.40 15.63 11.82
C GLN A 140 3.83 15.64 11.28
N VAL A 141 4.36 14.45 11.01
CA VAL A 141 5.60 14.23 10.26
C VAL A 141 5.23 14.15 8.78
N GLU A 142 5.97 14.88 7.95
CA GLU A 142 5.77 14.89 6.50
C GLU A 142 6.09 13.50 5.91
N ASN A 143 5.41 13.11 4.82
CA ASN A 143 5.60 11.78 4.24
C ASN A 143 7.02 11.57 3.70
N ASP A 144 7.61 12.64 3.15
CA ASP A 144 8.97 12.69 2.63
C ASP A 144 10.04 12.83 3.73
N GLN A 145 9.66 12.92 5.01
CA GLN A 145 10.59 12.85 6.13
C GLN A 145 10.64 11.42 6.67
N ALA A 146 11.82 10.79 6.58
CA ALA A 146 12.02 9.44 7.08
C ALA A 146 11.84 9.38 8.60
N THR A 147 11.29 8.28 9.12
CA THR A 147 11.09 8.02 10.56
C THR A 147 11.83 6.76 10.98
N ILE A 148 12.59 6.87 12.08
CA ILE A 148 13.47 5.80 12.54
C ILE A 148 13.18 5.50 14.02
N GLY A 149 12.81 4.25 14.30
CA GLY A 149 12.65 3.76 15.67
C GLY A 149 13.93 3.10 16.15
N LEU A 150 14.54 3.63 17.22
CA LEU A 150 15.77 3.09 17.81
C LEU A 150 15.42 2.23 19.04
N LEU A 151 15.66 0.93 18.95
CA LEU A 151 15.50 0.00 20.08
C LEU A 151 16.90 -0.46 20.53
N SER A 152 17.37 0.08 21.64
CA SER A 152 18.71 -0.17 22.18
C SER A 152 18.73 -0.05 23.70
N GLU A 153 19.54 -0.88 24.38
CA GLU A 153 19.86 -0.68 25.81
C GLU A 153 20.68 0.61 26.03
N ASN A 154 21.43 1.06 25.02
CA ASN A 154 22.37 2.17 25.09
C ASN A 154 22.17 3.19 23.94
N PRO A 155 21.03 3.90 23.88
CA PRO A 155 20.68 4.74 22.73
C PRO A 155 21.64 5.90 22.46
N ASP A 156 22.34 6.41 23.49
CA ASP A 156 23.32 7.51 23.33
C ASP A 156 24.50 7.13 22.43
N ARG A 157 24.78 5.83 22.27
CA ARG A 157 25.82 5.32 21.35
C ARG A 157 25.44 5.48 19.88
N LEU A 158 24.16 5.67 19.58
CA LEU A 158 23.63 5.84 18.22
C LEU A 158 23.40 7.32 17.84
N LYS A 159 23.85 8.27 18.66
CA LYS A 159 23.61 9.71 18.46
C LYS A 159 24.08 10.23 17.09
N GLU A 160 25.15 9.66 16.53
CA GLU A 160 25.68 10.08 15.23
C GLU A 160 24.72 9.74 14.08
N LEU A 161 23.83 8.75 14.26
CA LEU A 161 22.79 8.47 13.27
C LEU A 161 21.82 9.66 13.13
N GLN A 162 21.67 10.52 14.15
CA GLN A 162 20.81 11.71 14.07
C GLN A 162 21.31 12.74 13.04
N LEU A 163 22.57 12.63 12.61
CA LEU A 163 23.18 13.54 11.64
C LEU A 163 22.92 13.14 10.19
N ILE A 164 22.46 11.90 9.92
CA ILE A 164 22.21 11.43 8.56
C ILE A 164 21.12 12.27 7.89
N LYS A 165 21.20 12.39 6.56
CA LYS A 165 20.15 13.02 5.75
C LYS A 165 19.60 12.03 4.74
N LEU A 166 18.32 11.74 4.81
CA LEU A 166 17.63 10.90 3.82
C LEU A 166 16.78 11.82 2.94
N SER A 167 17.00 11.73 1.63
CA SER A 167 16.43 12.67 0.64
C SER A 167 16.57 14.14 1.08
N GLY A 168 17.74 14.50 1.64
CA GLY A 168 18.10 15.87 2.05
C GLY A 168 17.48 16.35 3.36
N LYS A 169 16.62 15.54 4.00
CA LYS A 169 16.02 15.85 5.31
C LYS A 169 16.61 14.98 6.40
N GLN A 170 16.76 15.53 7.60
CA GLN A 170 17.10 14.74 8.77
C GLN A 170 15.92 13.85 9.14
N PRO A 171 16.12 12.53 9.33
CA PRO A 171 15.06 11.63 9.72
C PRO A 171 14.59 11.94 11.14
N LYS A 172 13.31 11.70 11.40
CA LYS A 172 12.76 11.80 12.74
C LYS A 172 13.06 10.52 13.52
N MET A 173 14.05 10.60 14.41
CA MET A 173 14.42 9.51 15.31
C MET A 173 13.58 9.51 16.59
N ILE A 174 13.18 8.32 17.03
CA ILE A 174 12.47 8.10 18.30
C ILE A 174 13.14 6.94 19.03
N HIS A 175 13.50 7.17 20.29
CA HIS A 175 14.01 6.12 21.17
C HIS A 175 12.83 5.29 21.70
N LEU A 176 12.82 4.01 21.36
CA LEU A 176 11.75 3.09 21.70
C LEU A 176 12.13 2.27 22.93
N LYS A 177 11.19 2.16 23.86
CA LYS A 177 11.24 1.16 24.93
C LYS A 177 10.34 -0.02 24.60
N LYS A 178 10.47 -1.08 25.37
CA LYS A 178 9.61 -2.27 25.28
C LYS A 178 8.12 -1.92 25.34
N GLU A 179 7.73 -0.92 26.13
CA GLU A 179 6.33 -0.51 26.29
C GLU A 179 5.79 0.36 25.13
N ASP A 180 6.67 0.78 24.23
CA ASP A 180 6.33 1.59 23.05
C ASP A 180 6.10 0.72 21.82
N ILE A 181 6.61 -0.52 21.80
CA ILE A 181 6.38 -1.47 20.72
C ILE A 181 4.94 -2.02 20.81
N PRO A 182 4.06 -1.74 19.83
CA PRO A 182 2.69 -2.24 19.84
C PRO A 182 2.64 -3.74 19.57
N SER A 183 1.53 -4.36 19.93
CA SER A 183 1.27 -5.79 19.66
C SER A 183 0.62 -6.05 18.29
N ASP A 184 0.60 -5.06 17.41
CA ASP A 184 -0.07 -5.08 16.12
C ASP A 184 0.77 -4.28 15.11
N GLU A 185 1.03 -4.87 13.96
CA GLU A 185 1.93 -4.35 12.93
C GLU A 185 1.50 -2.98 12.39
N VAL A 186 0.20 -2.66 12.40
CA VAL A 186 -0.31 -1.37 11.92
C VAL A 186 0.20 -0.23 12.80
N GLY A 187 0.45 -0.48 14.08
CA GLY A 187 1.00 0.51 15.00
C GLY A 187 2.46 0.88 14.71
N LEU A 188 3.21 0.04 14.00
CA LEU A 188 4.59 0.29 13.61
C LEU A 188 4.72 1.05 12.28
N GLN A 189 3.63 1.25 11.54
CA GLN A 189 3.64 1.92 10.23
C GLN A 189 4.12 3.38 10.29
N PHE A 190 4.12 4.00 11.48
CA PHE A 190 4.77 5.30 11.69
C PHE A 190 6.24 5.28 11.30
N PHE A 191 6.95 4.16 11.52
CA PHE A 191 8.38 4.00 11.24
C PHE A 191 8.61 3.46 9.83
N ASP A 192 9.51 4.11 9.10
CA ASP A 192 10.05 3.58 7.84
C ASP A 192 11.19 2.58 8.12
N TYR A 193 11.99 2.87 9.16
CA TYR A 193 13.10 2.02 9.61
C TYR A 193 13.00 1.70 11.09
N LEU A 194 13.39 0.48 11.44
CA LEU A 194 13.69 0.09 12.82
C LEU A 194 15.17 -0.23 12.91
N VAL A 195 15.84 0.34 13.90
CA VAL A 195 17.25 0.07 14.22
C VAL A 195 17.30 -0.68 15.53
N LEU A 196 17.92 -1.85 15.52
CA LEU A 196 18.15 -2.66 16.71
C LEU A 196 19.66 -2.81 16.96
N ASP A 197 20.16 -2.21 18.03
CA ASP A 197 21.56 -2.34 18.43
C ASP A 197 21.63 -2.61 19.93
N ASP A 198 22.39 -3.63 20.33
CA ASP A 198 22.55 -4.01 21.73
C ASP A 198 21.22 -4.26 22.48
N TYR A 199 20.25 -4.90 21.82
CA TYR A 199 18.94 -5.23 22.41
C TYR A 199 18.48 -6.65 22.03
N PRO A 200 18.27 -7.57 23.00
CA PRO A 200 17.81 -8.92 22.71
C PRO A 200 16.30 -8.94 22.41
N LEU A 201 15.93 -9.28 21.16
CA LEU A 201 14.52 -9.27 20.73
C LEU A 201 13.62 -10.20 21.55
N SER A 202 14.19 -11.26 22.16
CA SER A 202 13.50 -12.14 23.10
C SER A 202 12.94 -11.45 24.35
N GLU A 203 13.41 -10.24 24.69
CA GLU A 203 12.83 -9.46 25.77
C GLU A 203 11.44 -8.91 25.43
N LEU A 204 11.12 -8.75 24.15
CA LEU A 204 9.78 -8.41 23.69
C LEU A 204 8.85 -9.61 23.84
N SER A 205 7.56 -9.35 24.03
CA SER A 205 6.56 -10.42 24.01
C SER A 205 6.43 -11.05 22.61
N GLU A 206 6.02 -12.31 22.53
CA GLU A 206 5.78 -13.00 21.26
C GLU A 206 4.86 -12.21 20.31
N LYS A 207 3.87 -11.48 20.85
CA LYS A 207 2.99 -10.61 20.05
C LYS A 207 3.72 -9.42 19.46
N GLN A 208 4.60 -8.78 20.21
CA GLN A 208 5.41 -7.65 19.72
C GLN A 208 6.43 -8.11 18.67
N GLN A 209 7.06 -9.26 18.88
CA GLN A 209 7.96 -9.86 17.88
C GLN A 209 7.21 -10.16 16.57
N LYS A 210 6.00 -10.72 16.67
CA LYS A 210 5.12 -10.96 15.50
C LYS A 210 4.65 -9.67 14.84
N ALA A 211 4.42 -8.60 15.60
CA ALA A 211 4.08 -7.29 15.04
C ALA A 211 5.26 -6.70 14.24
N ILE A 212 6.49 -6.83 14.73
CA ILE A 212 7.70 -6.44 14.00
C ILE A 212 7.84 -7.27 12.72
N LEU A 213 7.71 -8.60 12.80
CA LEU A 213 7.74 -9.46 11.62
C LEU A 213 6.64 -9.07 10.61
N GLY A 214 5.41 -8.84 11.08
CA GLY A 214 4.30 -8.37 10.27
C GLY A 214 4.63 -7.04 9.55
N TRP A 215 5.21 -6.08 10.27
CA TRP A 215 5.66 -4.81 9.73
C TRP A 215 6.77 -4.97 8.67
N ILE A 216 7.77 -5.82 8.92
CA ILE A 216 8.82 -6.16 7.92
C ILE A 216 8.16 -6.78 6.68
N THR A 217 7.33 -7.82 6.85
CA THR A 217 6.66 -8.46 5.72
C THR A 217 5.76 -7.50 4.94
N GLY A 218 5.25 -6.44 5.59
CA GLY A 218 4.46 -5.38 5.00
C GLY A 218 5.27 -4.26 4.33
N GLY A 219 6.61 -4.33 4.30
CA GLY A 219 7.49 -3.34 3.64
C GLY A 219 8.34 -2.48 4.57
N GLY A 220 8.41 -2.80 5.86
CA GLY A 220 9.34 -2.18 6.79
C GLY A 220 10.77 -2.65 6.61
N ALA A 221 11.74 -1.78 6.91
CA ALA A 221 13.16 -2.08 6.80
C ALA A 221 13.83 -2.15 8.19
N LEU A 222 14.25 -3.34 8.61
CA LEU A 222 14.98 -3.56 9.86
C LEU A 222 16.48 -3.50 9.58
N ILE A 223 17.23 -2.68 10.33
CA ILE A 223 18.69 -2.77 10.40
C ILE A 223 19.11 -3.16 11.81
N THR A 224 20.03 -4.11 11.92
CA THR A 224 20.50 -4.58 13.22
C THR A 224 22.01 -4.74 13.32
N GLY A 225 22.52 -4.24 14.44
CA GLY A 225 23.92 -4.34 14.84
C GLY A 225 24.28 -5.67 15.47
N ALA A 226 25.54 -6.08 15.36
CA ALA A 226 26.07 -7.17 16.16
C ALA A 226 26.21 -6.72 17.63
N THR A 227 25.60 -7.44 18.57
CA THR A 227 25.77 -7.23 20.02
C THR A 227 27.10 -7.79 20.54
N ALA A 228 27.55 -7.24 21.67
CA ALA A 228 28.66 -7.77 22.45
C ALA A 228 28.35 -9.12 23.13
N LYS A 229 27.07 -9.48 23.30
CA LYS A 229 26.62 -10.73 23.95
C LYS A 229 26.72 -11.92 22.97
N ASP A 230 27.05 -13.11 23.48
CA ASP A 230 27.46 -14.25 22.64
C ASP A 230 26.36 -14.90 21.80
N HIS A 231 25.08 -14.64 22.10
CA HIS A 231 23.94 -15.06 21.27
C HIS A 231 22.90 -13.94 21.25
N HIS A 232 22.49 -13.53 20.06
CA HIS A 232 21.27 -12.75 19.90
C HIS A 232 20.10 -13.73 19.91
N ALA A 233 19.23 -13.61 20.90
CA ALA A 233 17.96 -14.31 20.84
C ALA A 233 17.01 -13.49 19.95
N TRP A 234 17.01 -13.76 18.64
CA TRP A 234 16.15 -13.08 17.66
C TRP A 234 14.68 -13.51 17.76
N GLY A 235 14.37 -14.50 18.61
CA GLY A 235 13.00 -14.95 18.86
C GLY A 235 12.31 -15.39 17.57
N GLU A 236 11.12 -14.86 17.30
CA GLU A 236 10.36 -15.16 16.08
C GLU A 236 11.04 -14.69 14.77
N LEU A 237 12.05 -13.80 14.86
CA LEU A 237 12.81 -13.32 13.69
C LEU A 237 13.99 -14.22 13.31
N GLU A 238 14.37 -15.18 14.15
CA GLU A 238 15.51 -16.09 13.91
C GLU A 238 15.52 -16.70 12.48
N PRO A 239 14.38 -17.23 11.95
CA PRO A 239 14.36 -17.81 10.61
C PRO A 239 14.54 -16.81 9.47
N TYR A 240 14.49 -15.52 9.76
CA TYR A 240 14.53 -14.40 8.81
C TYR A 240 15.86 -13.63 8.88
N MET A 241 16.74 -13.96 9.82
CA MET A 241 18.04 -13.30 9.94
C MET A 241 18.92 -13.60 8.71
N PRO A 242 19.61 -12.59 8.16
CA PRO A 242 20.50 -12.78 7.01
C PRO A 242 21.73 -13.65 7.31
N MET A 243 22.31 -13.49 8.52
CA MET A 243 23.57 -14.11 8.91
C MET A 243 23.50 -14.75 10.31
N GLN A 244 24.02 -15.96 10.40
CA GLN A 244 24.17 -16.70 11.65
C GLN A 244 25.57 -16.44 12.23
N THR A 245 25.67 -15.46 13.13
CA THR A 245 26.96 -15.05 13.73
C THR A 245 27.50 -16.14 14.66
N THR A 246 28.68 -16.70 14.34
CA THR A 246 29.26 -17.83 15.08
C THR A 246 30.58 -17.49 15.76
N HIS A 247 31.32 -16.50 15.26
CA HIS A 247 32.64 -16.16 15.76
C HIS A 247 32.92 -14.66 15.72
N LYS A 248 33.93 -14.25 16.48
CA LYS A 248 34.48 -12.90 16.50
C LYS A 248 35.81 -12.88 15.78
N GLU A 249 36.08 -11.84 15.02
CA GLU A 249 37.37 -11.59 14.40
C GLU A 249 37.69 -10.09 14.35
N ASN A 250 38.98 -9.75 14.36
CA ASN A 250 39.43 -8.38 14.12
C ASN A 250 39.93 -8.29 12.68
N ILE A 251 39.34 -7.38 11.91
CA ILE A 251 39.72 -7.15 10.52
C ILE A 251 40.53 -5.87 10.39
N ASN A 252 41.52 -5.90 9.51
CA ASN A 252 42.35 -4.74 9.17
C ASN A 252 42.00 -4.15 7.80
N ASP A 253 41.27 -4.91 6.97
CA ASP A 253 40.74 -4.42 5.71
C ASP A 253 39.47 -3.61 5.98
N LEU A 254 39.63 -2.29 5.96
CA LEU A 254 38.57 -1.31 6.18
C LEU A 254 38.11 -0.65 4.87
N SER A 255 38.40 -1.25 3.71
CA SER A 255 38.05 -0.70 2.39
C SER A 255 36.55 -0.52 2.15
N PHE A 256 35.72 -1.19 2.94
CA PHE A 256 34.27 -1.04 2.93
C PHE A 256 33.78 0.27 3.59
N LEU A 257 34.62 0.93 4.39
CA LEU A 257 34.33 2.24 4.98
C LEU A 257 34.63 3.31 3.93
N GLN A 258 33.57 3.84 3.33
CA GLN A 258 33.65 4.88 2.31
C GLN A 258 32.99 6.16 2.84
N SER A 259 33.72 7.26 2.83
CA SER A 259 33.21 8.62 3.10
C SER A 259 33.82 9.59 2.08
N ILE A 260 33.16 10.73 1.90
CA ILE A 260 33.53 11.71 0.85
C ILE A 260 34.91 12.31 1.13
N ASP A 261 35.25 12.62 2.39
CA ASP A 261 36.45 13.41 2.73
C ASP A 261 37.28 12.89 3.92
N GLU A 262 36.86 11.85 4.66
CA GLU A 262 37.51 11.46 5.91
C GLU A 262 37.79 9.96 6.04
N LYS A 263 39.07 9.59 5.93
CA LYS A 263 39.50 8.20 6.18
C LYS A 263 39.31 7.81 7.66
N PRO A 264 39.06 6.52 7.95
CA PRO A 264 39.03 6.02 9.32
C PRO A 264 40.32 6.34 10.08
N SER A 265 40.22 6.80 11.32
CA SER A 265 41.36 7.09 12.20
C SER A 265 41.94 5.83 12.87
N PHE A 266 41.24 4.71 12.76
CA PHE A 266 41.60 3.41 13.33
C PHE A 266 42.05 2.43 12.23
N THR A 267 42.83 1.42 12.62
CA THR A 267 43.44 0.44 11.69
C THR A 267 42.80 -0.94 11.73
N SER A 268 41.93 -1.20 12.71
CA SER A 268 41.24 -2.48 12.86
C SER A 268 39.85 -2.30 13.45
N LEU A 269 38.94 -3.20 13.12
CA LEU A 269 37.58 -3.24 13.65
C LEU A 269 37.23 -4.66 14.11
N GLU A 270 36.63 -4.80 15.29
CA GLU A 270 36.05 -6.07 15.73
C GLU A 270 34.72 -6.29 14.99
N ILE A 271 34.57 -7.47 14.39
CA ILE A 271 33.34 -7.91 13.76
C ILE A 271 32.93 -9.29 14.28
N ARG A 272 31.65 -9.60 14.15
CA ARG A 272 31.03 -10.90 14.40
C ARG A 272 30.49 -11.43 13.09
N ASN A 273 31.05 -12.54 12.65
CA ASN A 273 30.84 -13.09 11.31
C ASN A 273 30.31 -14.53 11.43
N GLY A 274 29.80 -15.08 10.33
CA GLY A 274 29.36 -16.46 10.26
C GLY A 274 28.66 -16.80 8.95
N GLU A 275 27.87 -17.87 8.96
CA GLU A 275 27.25 -18.40 7.76
C GLU A 275 26.09 -17.52 7.30
N ILE A 276 26.05 -17.26 5.99
CA ILE A 276 24.99 -16.49 5.34
C ILE A 276 23.87 -17.43 4.91
N THR A 277 22.62 -17.00 5.10
CA THR A 277 21.46 -17.77 4.65
C THR A 277 21.38 -17.80 3.12
N GLN A 278 20.92 -18.92 2.54
CA GLN A 278 20.90 -19.17 1.08
C GLN A 278 20.20 -18.08 0.22
N ASP A 279 19.26 -17.32 0.80
CA ASP A 279 18.51 -16.23 0.13
C ASP A 279 18.98 -14.81 0.53
N ALA A 280 20.10 -14.69 1.23
CA ALA A 280 20.64 -13.40 1.65
C ALA A 280 21.72 -12.89 0.69
N GLU A 281 21.78 -11.57 0.53
CA GLU A 281 22.67 -10.86 -0.38
C GLU A 281 23.70 -10.05 0.42
N ILE A 282 24.98 -10.20 0.09
CA ILE A 282 26.05 -9.38 0.67
C ILE A 282 26.00 -8.00 0.03
N LYS A 283 25.72 -6.98 0.84
CA LYS A 283 25.70 -5.58 0.40
C LYS A 283 27.07 -4.93 0.52
N LEU A 284 27.79 -5.24 1.60
CA LEU A 284 29.18 -4.80 1.80
C LEU A 284 30.04 -5.98 2.31
N GLY A 285 31.29 -6.01 1.88
CA GLY A 285 32.24 -7.07 2.22
C GLY A 285 32.41 -8.11 1.10
N THR A 286 32.93 -9.28 1.46
CA THR A 286 33.17 -10.39 0.54
C THR A 286 32.48 -11.66 1.04
N ALA A 287 32.42 -12.72 0.23
CA ALA A 287 31.86 -14.00 0.66
C ALA A 287 32.57 -14.60 1.88
N ASN A 288 33.85 -14.29 2.08
CA ASN A 288 34.62 -14.75 3.24
C ASN A 288 34.46 -13.83 4.46
N ILE A 289 34.29 -12.53 4.22
CA ILE A 289 34.15 -11.50 5.26
C ILE A 289 32.94 -10.63 4.92
N PRO A 290 31.70 -11.14 5.12
CA PRO A 290 30.50 -10.33 4.95
C PRO A 290 30.42 -9.28 6.06
N ILE A 291 30.22 -8.02 5.67
CA ILE A 291 30.16 -6.89 6.60
C ILE A 291 28.71 -6.45 6.82
N ILE A 292 27.93 -6.36 5.73
CA ILE A 292 26.50 -6.10 5.78
C ILE A 292 25.80 -7.08 4.86
N VAL A 293 24.84 -7.81 5.42
CA VAL A 293 24.06 -8.81 4.70
C VAL A 293 22.59 -8.42 4.77
N MET A 294 21.94 -8.41 3.62
CA MET A 294 20.51 -8.12 3.47
C MET A 294 19.75 -9.40 3.14
N ARG A 295 18.56 -9.56 3.70
CA ARG A 295 17.60 -10.59 3.29
C ARG A 295 16.22 -9.99 3.09
N LYS A 296 15.63 -10.21 1.92
CA LYS A 296 14.24 -9.86 1.63
C LYS A 296 13.28 -10.71 2.48
N THR A 297 12.31 -10.07 3.12
CA THR A 297 11.28 -10.72 3.93
C THR A 297 9.93 -10.09 3.63
N GLY A 298 9.06 -10.80 2.90
CA GLY A 298 7.83 -10.22 2.35
C GLY A 298 8.12 -9.08 1.37
N ASP A 299 7.48 -7.93 1.57
CA ASP A 299 7.74 -6.69 0.83
C ASP A 299 8.87 -5.84 1.42
N GLY A 300 9.40 -6.22 2.59
CA GLY A 300 10.45 -5.49 3.29
C GLY A 300 11.76 -6.26 3.36
N GLU A 301 12.62 -5.84 4.27
CA GLU A 301 14.00 -6.32 4.31
C GLU A 301 14.58 -6.30 5.72
N VAL A 302 15.50 -7.24 5.96
CA VAL A 302 16.30 -7.33 7.17
C VAL A 302 17.76 -7.16 6.78
N TRP A 303 18.40 -6.13 7.33
CA TRP A 303 19.81 -5.82 7.17
C TRP A 303 20.53 -6.13 8.48
N GLN A 304 21.55 -6.97 8.41
CA GLN A 304 22.35 -7.35 9.58
C GLN A 304 23.80 -6.98 9.33
N THR A 305 24.37 -6.21 10.27
CA THR A 305 25.78 -5.82 10.22
C THR A 305 26.62 -6.76 11.07
N ALA A 306 27.86 -6.98 10.64
CA ALA A 306 28.85 -7.76 11.39
C ALA A 306 29.40 -6.98 12.60
N PHE A 307 29.21 -5.67 12.67
CA PHE A 307 29.66 -4.79 13.75
C PHE A 307 28.48 -4.22 14.55
N SER A 308 28.70 -3.75 15.77
CA SER A 308 27.72 -2.96 16.53
C SER A 308 27.61 -1.55 15.95
N LEU A 309 26.40 -1.04 15.78
CA LEU A 309 26.15 0.30 15.22
C LEU A 309 26.62 1.41 16.16
N GLY A 310 26.69 1.15 17.47
CA GLY A 310 27.06 2.14 18.47
C GLY A 310 28.49 2.00 19.03
N GLU A 311 29.31 1.07 18.58
CA GLU A 311 30.61 0.76 19.21
C GLU A 311 31.77 1.60 18.67
N GLU A 312 32.61 2.08 19.60
CA GLU A 312 33.88 2.72 19.25
C GLU A 312 34.89 1.64 18.77
N PRO A 313 35.78 1.96 17.81
CA PRO A 313 36.06 3.28 17.26
C PRO A 313 35.17 3.69 16.07
N LEU A 314 34.25 2.82 15.63
CA LEU A 314 33.44 3.07 14.42
C LEU A 314 32.44 4.21 14.64
N SER A 315 31.69 4.20 15.74
CA SER A 315 30.67 5.22 16.03
C SER A 315 31.26 6.60 16.31
N SER A 316 32.55 6.71 16.63
CA SER A 316 33.25 7.99 16.85
C SER A 316 34.06 8.46 15.65
N TRP A 317 34.10 7.67 14.56
CA TRP A 317 34.66 8.13 13.30
C TRP A 317 33.78 9.19 12.69
N LYS A 318 34.39 10.33 12.37
CA LYS A 318 33.66 11.48 11.86
C LYS A 318 32.93 11.22 10.52
N GLY A 319 33.45 10.35 9.67
CA GLY A 319 32.79 9.92 8.42
C GLY A 319 31.65 8.91 8.61
N TYR A 320 31.33 8.52 9.86
CA TYR A 320 30.32 7.49 10.15
C TYR A 320 28.92 7.89 9.69
N SER A 321 28.53 9.16 9.87
CA SER A 321 27.19 9.62 9.48
C SER A 321 26.97 9.58 7.97
N ASP A 322 27.93 10.08 7.18
CA ASP A 322 27.88 10.01 5.70
C ASP A 322 27.87 8.56 5.20
N TRP A 323 28.69 7.70 5.82
CA TRP A 323 28.72 6.28 5.47
C TRP A 323 27.40 5.58 5.80
N MET A 324 26.83 5.80 6.99
CA MET A 324 25.51 5.25 7.35
C MET A 324 24.40 5.81 6.47
N GLN A 325 24.45 7.08 6.10
CA GLN A 325 23.51 7.66 5.14
C GLN A 325 23.54 6.89 3.81
N SER A 326 24.72 6.51 3.30
CA SER A 326 24.82 5.68 2.09
C SER A 326 24.15 4.30 2.26
N ILE A 327 24.28 3.69 3.45
CA ILE A 327 23.66 2.40 3.78
C ILE A 327 22.13 2.52 3.80
N PHE A 328 21.58 3.48 4.54
CA PHE A 328 20.14 3.75 4.54
C PHE A 328 19.60 4.10 3.16
N SER A 329 20.40 4.73 2.28
CA SER A 329 19.98 5.05 0.91
C SER A 329 19.94 3.83 0.00
N MET A 330 20.69 2.76 0.32
CA MET A 330 20.61 1.47 -0.40
C MET A 330 19.43 0.60 0.04
N MET A 331 18.83 0.90 1.20
CA MET A 331 17.69 0.17 1.74
C MET A 331 16.42 0.48 0.92
N ASN A 332 15.66 -0.55 0.57
CA ASN A 332 14.40 -0.43 -0.15
C ASN A 332 13.23 -0.48 0.84
N SER A 333 13.12 0.53 1.69
CA SER A 333 11.94 0.70 2.55
C SER A 333 10.79 1.34 1.76
N LYS A 334 9.54 1.16 2.20
CA LYS A 334 8.38 1.93 1.68
C LYS A 334 8.42 3.43 2.03
N TYR A 335 9.60 3.95 2.42
CA TYR A 335 9.92 5.37 2.42
C TYR A 335 9.90 5.85 0.97
N ASP A 336 8.76 6.38 0.57
CA ASP A 336 8.60 7.03 -0.71
C ASP A 336 8.84 8.52 -0.50
N SER A 337 9.94 9.04 -1.07
CA SER A 337 10.18 10.48 -1.10
C SER A 337 9.23 11.19 -2.09
N ASN A 338 8.44 10.45 -2.89
CA ASN A 338 7.54 11.01 -3.88
C ASN A 338 6.30 11.66 -3.25
N ILE A 339 6.06 12.91 -3.67
CA ILE A 339 5.12 13.91 -3.12
C ILE A 339 3.62 13.60 -3.30
N ASN A 340 3.21 12.35 -3.53
CA ASN A 340 1.81 12.00 -3.28
C ASN A 340 1.64 11.87 -1.76
N GLN A 341 1.26 12.96 -1.09
CA GLN A 341 0.96 13.03 0.35
C GLN A 341 -0.19 12.10 0.82
N GLU A 342 -0.65 11.24 -0.08
CA GLU A 342 -1.63 10.20 0.12
C GLU A 342 -1.07 9.11 1.05
N GLY A 343 -1.94 8.62 1.94
CA GLY A 343 -1.69 7.47 2.78
C GLY A 343 -1.62 6.16 2.01
N ILE A 344 -1.08 5.13 2.65
CA ILE A 344 -0.84 3.81 2.02
C ILE A 344 -2.09 3.13 1.43
N TYR A 345 -3.27 3.54 1.88
CA TYR A 345 -4.55 2.96 1.48
C TYR A 345 -5.21 3.70 0.32
N GLN A 346 -4.85 4.96 0.06
CA GLN A 346 -5.49 5.76 -0.97
C GLN A 346 -5.11 5.32 -2.39
N PRO A 347 -3.86 4.91 -2.70
CA PRO A 347 -3.55 4.24 -3.97
C PRO A 347 -4.39 2.98 -4.20
N VAL A 348 -4.66 2.19 -3.15
CA VAL A 348 -5.52 1.00 -3.23
C VAL A 348 -6.96 1.39 -3.59
N TYR A 349 -7.47 2.47 -3.01
CA TYR A 349 -8.79 2.99 -3.38
C TYR A 349 -8.81 3.48 -4.83
N ASN A 350 -7.81 4.27 -5.24
CA ASN A 350 -7.73 4.85 -6.57
C ASN A 350 -7.68 3.75 -7.65
N MET A 351 -6.86 2.71 -7.46
CA MET A 351 -6.66 1.63 -8.42
C MET A 351 -7.75 0.55 -8.39
N LEU A 352 -8.16 0.09 -7.19
CA LEU A 352 -9.09 -1.04 -7.06
C LEU A 352 -10.44 -0.59 -6.51
N GLY A 353 -10.46 0.22 -5.45
CA GLY A 353 -11.67 0.60 -4.73
C GLY A 353 -12.71 1.29 -5.62
N SER A 354 -12.31 2.33 -6.33
CA SER A 354 -13.16 3.14 -7.21
C SER A 354 -13.85 2.30 -8.30
N THR A 355 -13.12 1.39 -8.94
CA THR A 355 -13.63 0.49 -9.97
C THR A 355 -14.46 -0.64 -9.38
N ASN A 356 -14.13 -1.13 -8.18
CA ASN A 356 -14.93 -2.17 -7.51
C ASN A 356 -16.27 -1.65 -6.97
N GLU A 357 -16.42 -0.34 -6.80
CA GLU A 357 -17.70 0.32 -6.53
C GLU A 357 -18.65 0.35 -7.71
N LEU A 358 -18.17 0.04 -8.91
CA LEU A 358 -19.00 -0.13 -10.09
C LEU A 358 -19.62 -1.53 -10.10
N PHE A 359 -20.94 -1.58 -10.24
CA PHE A 359 -21.70 -2.82 -10.39
C PHE A 359 -22.35 -2.86 -11.76
N SER A 360 -22.36 -4.03 -12.41
CA SER A 360 -23.01 -4.20 -13.71
C SER A 360 -24.46 -3.72 -13.63
N ALA A 361 -24.77 -2.70 -14.42
CA ALA A 361 -26.15 -2.24 -14.52
C ALA A 361 -26.95 -3.34 -15.24
N SER A 362 -28.02 -3.84 -14.60
CA SER A 362 -29.01 -4.67 -15.30
C SER A 362 -29.81 -3.73 -16.19
N THR A 363 -29.24 -3.37 -17.34
CA THR A 363 -29.88 -2.54 -18.34
C THR A 363 -30.51 -3.45 -19.37
N PHE A 364 -31.71 -3.08 -19.79
CA PHE A 364 -32.24 -3.60 -21.03
C PHE A 364 -31.29 -3.21 -22.16
N SER A 365 -30.98 -4.14 -23.05
CA SER A 365 -30.28 -3.78 -24.28
C SER A 365 -31.08 -2.68 -24.99
N ILE A 366 -30.40 -1.79 -25.70
CA ILE A 366 -31.05 -0.71 -26.45
C ILE A 366 -32.17 -1.27 -27.35
N GLY A 367 -31.92 -2.43 -27.99
CA GLY A 367 -32.92 -3.14 -28.78
C GLY A 367 -34.15 -3.59 -27.97
N THR A 368 -33.96 -4.02 -26.72
CA THR A 368 -35.09 -4.38 -25.85
C THR A 368 -35.89 -3.16 -25.42
N ILE A 369 -35.24 -2.03 -25.12
CA ILE A 369 -35.95 -0.76 -24.81
C ILE A 369 -36.75 -0.32 -26.02
N VAL A 370 -36.15 -0.34 -27.21
CA VAL A 370 -36.83 -0.01 -28.47
C VAL A 370 -38.01 -0.95 -28.71
N LEU A 371 -37.85 -2.25 -28.50
CA LEU A 371 -38.93 -3.23 -28.65
C LEU A 371 -40.07 -3.01 -27.64
N ILE A 372 -39.76 -2.71 -26.38
CA ILE A 372 -40.75 -2.35 -25.35
C ILE A 372 -41.48 -1.06 -25.75
N MET A 373 -40.78 -0.03 -26.23
CA MET A 373 -41.36 1.24 -26.67
C MET A 373 -42.28 1.05 -27.88
N LEU A 374 -41.86 0.27 -28.89
CA LEU A 374 -42.68 -0.07 -30.05
C LEU A 374 -43.92 -0.86 -29.65
N GLY A 375 -43.76 -1.86 -28.78
CA GLY A 375 -44.88 -2.62 -28.22
C GLY A 375 -45.87 -1.71 -27.48
N TYR A 376 -45.37 -0.79 -26.66
CA TYR A 376 -46.20 0.20 -25.97
C TYR A 376 -46.96 1.11 -26.94
N MET A 377 -46.32 1.61 -28.00
CA MET A 377 -46.99 2.42 -29.03
C MET A 377 -48.09 1.64 -29.75
N ILE A 378 -47.85 0.37 -30.07
CA ILE A 378 -48.85 -0.52 -30.68
C ILE A 378 -50.03 -0.76 -29.71
N ILE A 379 -49.77 -0.90 -28.41
CA ILE A 379 -50.82 -1.07 -27.40
C ILE A 379 -51.69 0.19 -27.31
N ILE A 380 -51.08 1.37 -27.19
CA ILE A 380 -51.81 2.63 -26.96
C ILE A 380 -52.49 3.16 -28.23
N ILE A 381 -51.83 3.05 -29.40
CA ILE A 381 -52.33 3.69 -30.63
C ILE A 381 -53.35 2.78 -31.33
N PRO A 382 -52.99 1.68 -32.03
CA PRO A 382 -53.97 0.88 -32.74
C PRO A 382 -54.82 -0.02 -31.84
N ILE A 383 -54.23 -0.75 -30.88
CA ILE A 383 -54.97 -1.77 -30.11
C ILE A 383 -56.03 -1.13 -29.21
N LEU A 384 -55.62 -0.15 -28.38
CA LEU A 384 -56.54 0.53 -27.48
C LEU A 384 -57.63 1.30 -28.23
N TYR A 385 -57.29 1.96 -29.34
CA TYR A 385 -58.28 2.64 -30.18
C TYR A 385 -59.32 1.66 -30.75
N ILE A 386 -58.88 0.52 -31.31
CA ILE A 386 -59.80 -0.49 -31.87
C ILE A 386 -60.69 -1.07 -30.77
N LEU A 387 -60.13 -1.38 -29.60
CA LEU A 387 -60.89 -1.90 -28.45
C LEU A 387 -61.94 -0.89 -27.97
N LEU A 388 -61.55 0.34 -27.65
CA LEU A 388 -62.49 1.36 -27.17
C LEU A 388 -63.53 1.76 -28.23
N LYS A 389 -63.16 1.74 -29.53
CA LYS A 389 -64.09 1.94 -30.64
C LYS A 389 -65.12 0.81 -30.74
N LYS A 390 -64.70 -0.45 -30.56
CA LYS A 390 -65.60 -1.62 -30.65
C LYS A 390 -66.63 -1.66 -29.51
N ILE A 391 -66.29 -1.09 -28.35
CA ILE A 391 -67.15 -1.03 -27.16
C ILE A 391 -67.88 0.34 -27.05
N ASP A 392 -67.64 1.23 -28.03
CA ASP A 392 -68.14 2.61 -28.10
C ASP A 392 -67.94 3.45 -26.83
N LYS A 393 -66.77 3.31 -26.20
CA LYS A 393 -66.39 4.00 -24.96
C LYS A 393 -65.06 4.75 -25.10
N ARG A 394 -64.90 5.48 -26.20
CA ARG A 394 -63.65 6.19 -26.54
C ARG A 394 -63.30 7.30 -25.55
N GLU A 395 -64.30 7.87 -24.91
CA GLU A 395 -64.18 8.83 -23.82
C GLU A 395 -63.45 8.27 -22.59
N HIS A 396 -63.26 6.96 -22.44
CA HIS A 396 -62.45 6.42 -21.35
C HIS A 396 -60.95 6.47 -21.62
N ALA A 397 -60.51 6.81 -22.84
CA ALA A 397 -59.09 6.88 -23.18
C ALA A 397 -58.28 7.80 -22.24
N TRP A 398 -58.89 8.88 -21.72
CA TRP A 398 -58.19 9.84 -20.85
C TRP A 398 -57.68 9.23 -19.53
N TRP A 399 -58.33 8.18 -18.99
CA TRP A 399 -57.86 7.50 -17.77
C TRP A 399 -57.20 6.14 -18.07
N VAL A 400 -57.62 5.45 -19.13
CA VAL A 400 -57.04 4.15 -19.52
C VAL A 400 -55.60 4.30 -19.97
N ILE A 401 -55.27 5.33 -20.76
CA ILE A 401 -53.89 5.58 -21.22
C ILE A 401 -52.95 5.78 -20.02
N PRO A 402 -53.19 6.73 -19.09
CA PRO A 402 -52.37 6.87 -17.89
C PRO A 402 -52.25 5.58 -17.07
N THR A 403 -53.33 4.81 -16.94
CA THR A 403 -53.32 3.54 -16.19
C THR A 403 -52.37 2.51 -16.82
N ILE A 404 -52.44 2.34 -18.14
CA ILE A 404 -51.51 1.45 -18.87
C ILE A 404 -50.07 1.95 -18.75
N SER A 405 -49.84 3.27 -18.82
CA SER A 405 -48.51 3.85 -18.64
C SER A 405 -47.93 3.58 -17.24
N ILE A 406 -48.75 3.66 -16.19
CA ILE A 406 -48.33 3.35 -14.80
C ILE A 406 -47.99 1.86 -14.67
N ILE A 407 -48.85 0.97 -15.21
CA ILE A 407 -48.63 -0.48 -15.15
C ILE A 407 -47.35 -0.87 -15.92
N MET A 408 -47.16 -0.32 -17.13
CA MET A 408 -45.95 -0.57 -17.92
C MET A 408 -44.70 -0.03 -17.25
N SER A 409 -44.77 1.19 -16.70
CA SER A 409 -43.66 1.77 -15.92
C SER A 409 -43.31 0.90 -14.71
N ALA A 410 -44.31 0.43 -13.96
CA ALA A 410 -44.10 -0.48 -12.84
C ALA A 410 -43.51 -1.82 -13.30
N GLY A 411 -43.96 -2.37 -14.44
CA GLY A 411 -43.41 -3.58 -15.03
C GLY A 411 -41.94 -3.45 -15.44
N ILE A 412 -41.60 -2.37 -16.15
CA ILE A 412 -40.22 -2.05 -16.55
C ILE A 412 -39.33 -1.90 -15.32
N PHE A 413 -39.81 -1.17 -14.31
CA PHE A 413 -39.10 -1.00 -13.04
C PHE A 413 -38.85 -2.34 -12.35
N VAL A 414 -39.87 -3.19 -12.20
CA VAL A 414 -39.73 -4.50 -11.54
C VAL A 414 -38.76 -5.41 -12.28
N VAL A 415 -38.80 -5.43 -13.61
CA VAL A 415 -37.90 -6.26 -14.41
C VAL A 415 -36.46 -5.72 -14.36
N GLY A 416 -36.26 -4.41 -14.53
CA GLY A 416 -34.93 -3.78 -14.45
C GLY A 416 -34.32 -3.81 -13.05
N ALA A 417 -35.14 -3.77 -12.01
CA ALA A 417 -34.69 -3.83 -10.61
C ALA A 417 -34.63 -5.26 -10.05
N LYS A 418 -35.04 -6.30 -10.80
CA LYS A 418 -35.17 -7.69 -10.32
C LYS A 418 -33.90 -8.21 -9.64
N ASP A 419 -32.73 -7.92 -10.22
CA ASP A 419 -31.43 -8.35 -9.69
C ASP A 419 -30.96 -7.50 -8.50
N ARG A 420 -31.47 -6.27 -8.38
CA ARG A 420 -31.13 -5.33 -7.30
C ARG A 420 -32.03 -5.45 -6.08
N LEU A 421 -33.22 -6.04 -6.21
CA LEU A 421 -34.24 -6.09 -5.16
C LEU A 421 -34.10 -7.28 -4.18
N LYS A 422 -33.48 -8.39 -4.60
CA LYS A 422 -33.54 -9.65 -3.85
C LYS A 422 -32.51 -9.77 -2.72
N SER A 423 -31.27 -9.41 -2.98
CA SER A 423 -30.15 -9.61 -2.06
C SER A 423 -29.10 -8.53 -2.26
N PRO A 424 -28.34 -8.15 -1.22
CA PRO A 424 -27.15 -7.34 -1.43
C PRO A 424 -26.15 -8.07 -2.33
N GLN A 425 -25.31 -7.29 -3.00
CA GLN A 425 -24.22 -7.81 -3.80
C GLN A 425 -22.91 -7.54 -3.09
N LEU A 426 -21.98 -8.48 -3.14
CA LEU A 426 -20.63 -8.34 -2.63
C LEU A 426 -19.68 -8.46 -3.81
N ALA A 427 -18.99 -7.38 -4.12
CA ALA A 427 -17.94 -7.36 -5.14
C ALA A 427 -16.58 -7.39 -4.44
N GLU A 428 -15.72 -8.32 -4.85
CA GLU A 428 -14.35 -8.47 -4.35
C GLU A 428 -13.39 -8.24 -5.52
N MET A 429 -12.37 -7.42 -5.31
CA MET A 429 -11.31 -7.18 -6.28
C MET A 429 -9.95 -7.23 -5.57
N GLY A 430 -9.00 -7.95 -6.14
CA GLY A 430 -7.70 -8.15 -5.49
C GLY A 430 -6.55 -8.39 -6.45
N LEU A 431 -5.41 -7.80 -6.13
CA LEU A 431 -4.15 -7.97 -6.84
C LEU A 431 -3.12 -8.52 -5.87
N PHE A 432 -2.65 -9.74 -6.11
CA PHE A 432 -1.80 -10.48 -5.20
C PHE A 432 -0.48 -10.88 -5.86
N LYS A 433 0.63 -10.51 -5.23
CA LYS A 433 1.98 -10.99 -5.54
C LYS A 433 2.25 -12.24 -4.73
N VAL A 434 2.94 -13.21 -5.34
CA VAL A 434 3.47 -14.39 -4.67
C VAL A 434 4.89 -14.10 -4.20
N SER A 435 5.14 -14.26 -2.90
CA SER A 435 6.47 -14.13 -2.31
C SER A 435 7.20 -15.47 -2.24
N LYS A 436 8.53 -15.43 -2.18
CA LYS A 436 9.36 -16.63 -1.91
C LYS A 436 8.90 -17.27 -0.59
N GLY A 437 8.44 -18.52 -0.64
CA GLY A 437 7.84 -19.23 0.51
C GLY A 437 6.31 -19.42 0.45
N GLY A 438 5.64 -19.04 -0.65
CA GLY A 438 4.22 -19.37 -0.88
C GLY A 438 3.22 -18.46 -0.16
N GLN A 439 3.67 -17.35 0.41
CA GLN A 439 2.78 -16.31 0.89
C GLN A 439 2.27 -15.49 -0.30
N ILE A 440 0.97 -15.16 -0.30
CA ILE A 440 0.43 -14.15 -1.22
C ILE A 440 0.08 -12.89 -0.45
N SER A 441 0.44 -11.73 -1.00
CA SER A 441 0.13 -10.43 -0.42
C SER A 441 -0.20 -9.41 -1.50
N GLY A 442 -1.02 -8.42 -1.18
CA GLY A 442 -1.24 -7.30 -2.08
C GLY A 442 -2.51 -6.52 -1.80
N MET A 443 -2.94 -5.76 -2.80
CA MET A 443 -4.06 -4.84 -2.70
C MET A 443 -5.38 -5.60 -2.74
N TYR A 444 -6.32 -5.24 -1.88
CA TYR A 444 -7.63 -5.87 -1.82
C TYR A 444 -8.73 -4.87 -1.46
N THR A 445 -9.88 -5.05 -2.09
CA THR A 445 -11.10 -4.31 -1.76
C THR A 445 -12.31 -5.24 -1.76
N ALA A 446 -13.23 -4.98 -0.84
CA ALA A 446 -14.54 -5.61 -0.82
C ALA A 446 -15.62 -4.53 -0.70
N THR A 447 -16.61 -4.60 -1.59
CA THR A 447 -17.67 -3.61 -1.70
C THR A 447 -19.03 -4.29 -1.54
N VAL A 448 -19.81 -3.86 -0.56
CA VAL A 448 -21.21 -4.23 -0.45
C VAL A 448 -22.08 -3.22 -1.18
N PHE A 449 -22.94 -3.71 -2.06
CA PHE A 449 -23.99 -2.93 -2.71
C PHE A 449 -25.33 -3.20 -2.04
N SER A 450 -25.95 -2.14 -1.51
CA SER A 450 -27.19 -2.25 -0.77
C SER A 450 -28.38 -2.57 -1.69
N ASN A 451 -29.18 -3.57 -1.32
CA ASN A 451 -30.46 -3.84 -1.99
C ASN A 451 -31.62 -3.04 -1.39
N ARG A 452 -31.47 -2.61 -0.13
CA ARG A 452 -32.41 -1.78 0.64
C ARG A 452 -31.64 -0.84 1.55
N SER A 453 -32.28 0.24 1.98
CA SER A 453 -31.70 1.09 3.02
C SER A 453 -31.54 0.34 4.35
N GLY A 454 -30.55 0.73 5.14
CA GLY A 454 -30.33 0.24 6.51
C GLY A 454 -28.90 -0.22 6.74
N ASN A 455 -28.71 -1.06 7.76
CA ASN A 455 -27.38 -1.43 8.22
C ASN A 455 -26.82 -2.63 7.47
N TYR A 456 -25.53 -2.57 7.15
CA TYR A 456 -24.76 -3.64 6.54
C TYR A 456 -23.50 -3.88 7.38
N GLN A 457 -23.15 -5.14 7.56
CA GLN A 457 -21.93 -5.51 8.28
C GLN A 457 -21.11 -6.44 7.40
N LEU A 458 -19.86 -6.07 7.16
CA LEU A 458 -18.86 -6.96 6.59
C LEU A 458 -18.03 -7.59 7.70
N THR A 459 -17.67 -8.86 7.53
CA THR A 459 -16.78 -9.57 8.45
C THR A 459 -15.63 -10.19 7.68
N VAL A 460 -14.41 -10.07 8.22
CA VAL A 460 -13.19 -10.57 7.60
C VAL A 460 -12.28 -11.18 8.68
N PRO A 461 -11.58 -12.30 8.43
CA PRO A 461 -10.63 -12.83 9.39
C PRO A 461 -9.49 -11.83 9.68
N LYS A 462 -9.17 -11.62 10.96
CA LYS A 462 -8.23 -10.55 11.39
C LYS A 462 -6.82 -10.67 10.78
N LYS A 463 -6.39 -11.87 10.43
CA LYS A 463 -5.03 -12.11 9.90
C LYS A 463 -4.94 -12.11 8.37
N GLU A 464 -6.07 -12.08 7.66
CA GLU A 464 -6.06 -12.18 6.19
C GLU A 464 -6.09 -10.82 5.51
N PHE A 465 -6.70 -9.83 6.16
CA PHE A 465 -6.92 -8.51 5.58
C PHE A 465 -7.08 -7.48 6.69
N TYR A 466 -6.39 -6.35 6.52
CA TYR A 466 -6.64 -5.15 7.30
C TYR A 466 -6.93 -4.02 6.31
N GLY A 467 -8.15 -3.49 6.38
CA GLY A 467 -8.57 -2.38 5.54
C GLY A 467 -9.33 -1.30 6.28
N VAL A 468 -9.43 -0.15 5.63
CA VAL A 468 -10.15 1.02 6.09
C VAL A 468 -11.43 1.21 5.27
N PRO A 469 -12.51 1.75 5.87
CA PRO A 469 -13.73 2.03 5.12
C PRO A 469 -13.52 3.17 4.12
N ALA A 470 -14.08 3.00 2.91
CA ALA A 470 -14.24 4.08 1.95
C ALA A 470 -15.49 4.90 2.30
N THR A 471 -15.35 6.21 2.16
CA THR A 471 -16.36 7.22 2.52
C THR A 471 -16.66 8.18 1.37
N SER A 472 -16.09 7.93 0.19
CA SER A 472 -16.36 8.69 -1.05
C SER A 472 -16.25 10.22 -0.90
N GLY A 473 -15.35 10.69 -0.03
CA GLY A 473 -15.12 12.12 0.24
C GLY A 473 -15.88 12.69 1.44
N ASP A 474 -16.82 11.95 2.05
CA ASP A 474 -17.56 12.41 3.25
C ASP A 474 -16.64 12.70 4.44
N ALA A 475 -15.54 11.94 4.57
CA ALA A 475 -14.51 12.20 5.57
C ALA A 475 -13.84 13.58 5.41
N PHE A 476 -13.76 14.08 4.17
CA PHE A 476 -13.17 15.37 3.83
C PHE A 476 -14.14 16.54 3.92
N THR A 477 -15.41 16.37 3.52
CA THR A 477 -16.43 17.44 3.57
C THR A 477 -16.80 17.86 5.00
N GLY A 478 -16.24 17.18 6.00
CA GLY A 478 -16.51 17.44 7.41
C GLY A 478 -17.88 16.90 7.83
N GLU A 479 -18.54 16.08 7.01
CA GLU A 479 -19.66 15.28 7.50
C GLU A 479 -19.17 14.32 8.59
N SER A 480 -19.99 14.14 9.62
CA SER A 480 -19.61 13.21 10.70
C SER A 480 -19.65 11.78 10.17
N VAL A 481 -18.48 11.23 9.84
CA VAL A 481 -18.28 9.77 9.64
C VAL A 481 -18.44 8.96 10.94
N LEU A 482 -18.55 9.66 12.08
CA LEU A 482 -18.75 9.09 13.40
C LEU A 482 -20.05 8.28 13.45
N GLY A 483 -19.92 6.97 13.66
CA GLY A 483 -21.05 6.03 13.70
C GLY A 483 -21.59 5.58 12.34
N LYS A 484 -21.18 6.20 11.21
CA LYS A 484 -21.61 5.79 9.85
C LYS A 484 -20.83 4.59 9.31
N ALA A 485 -19.52 4.55 9.54
CA ALA A 485 -18.65 3.43 9.21
C ALA A 485 -17.80 3.09 10.44
N VAL A 486 -18.09 1.96 11.09
CA VAL A 486 -17.48 1.58 12.36
C VAL A 486 -16.73 0.26 12.22
N MET A 487 -15.43 0.30 12.45
CA MET A 487 -14.56 -0.86 12.56
C MET A 487 -14.55 -1.35 14.02
N SER A 488 -14.69 -2.65 14.21
CA SER A 488 -14.51 -3.27 15.52
C SER A 488 -13.79 -4.61 15.39
N GLU A 489 -13.13 -5.03 16.46
CA GLU A 489 -12.30 -6.23 16.45
C GLU A 489 -12.78 -7.21 17.52
N THR A 490 -12.86 -8.47 17.13
CA THR A 490 -13.01 -9.60 18.06
C THR A 490 -11.72 -10.40 18.08
N ARG A 491 -11.70 -11.55 18.77
CA ARG A 491 -10.50 -12.39 18.85
C ARG A 491 -9.96 -12.81 17.47
N ASN A 492 -10.84 -13.10 16.51
CA ASN A 492 -10.47 -13.70 15.23
C ASN A 492 -10.99 -12.93 13.99
N VAL A 493 -11.88 -11.95 14.17
CA VAL A 493 -12.62 -11.31 13.08
C VAL A 493 -12.61 -9.79 13.25
N LEU A 494 -12.34 -9.09 12.14
CA LEU A 494 -12.62 -7.67 11.96
C LEU A 494 -14.04 -7.50 11.43
N GLN A 495 -14.79 -6.58 12.02
CA GLN A 495 -16.14 -6.25 11.61
C GLN A 495 -16.20 -4.80 11.17
N TYR A 496 -16.86 -4.56 10.04
CA TYR A 496 -17.11 -3.24 9.48
C TYR A 496 -18.60 -3.01 9.40
N ASP A 497 -19.13 -2.20 10.31
CA ASP A 497 -20.52 -1.82 10.38
C ASP A 497 -20.75 -0.52 9.60
N PHE A 498 -21.52 -0.60 8.53
CA PHE A 498 -22.04 0.54 7.78
C PHE A 498 -23.47 0.81 8.23
N ALA A 499 -23.67 1.93 8.93
CA ALA A 499 -24.98 2.37 9.40
C ALA A 499 -25.68 3.25 8.36
N ASP A 500 -27.01 3.19 8.36
CA ASP A 500 -27.88 4.08 7.57
C ASP A 500 -27.53 4.16 6.07
N VAL A 501 -27.09 3.04 5.49
CA VAL A 501 -26.75 2.96 4.06
C VAL A 501 -28.01 3.21 3.23
N GLU A 502 -27.90 4.02 2.18
CA GLU A 502 -29.02 4.37 1.30
C GLU A 502 -29.43 3.19 0.41
N TYR A 503 -30.50 3.36 -0.37
CA TYR A 503 -30.85 2.40 -1.42
C TYR A 503 -29.84 2.45 -2.56
N TRP A 504 -29.36 1.27 -3.00
CA TRP A 504 -28.47 1.13 -4.16
C TRP A 504 -27.17 1.93 -4.03
N ALA A 505 -26.59 1.89 -2.82
CA ALA A 505 -25.33 2.54 -2.49
C ALA A 505 -24.24 1.49 -2.30
N ALA A 506 -23.03 1.84 -2.71
CA ALA A 506 -21.83 1.06 -2.47
C ALA A 506 -21.18 1.48 -1.14
N ARG A 507 -20.66 0.50 -0.40
CA ARG A 507 -19.79 0.72 0.76
C ARG A 507 -18.61 -0.22 0.67
N SER A 508 -17.41 0.34 0.63
CA SER A 508 -16.18 -0.43 0.41
C SER A 508 -15.30 -0.46 1.64
N ILE A 509 -14.55 -1.54 1.78
CA ILE A 509 -13.36 -1.61 2.63
C ILE A 509 -12.16 -1.81 1.70
N VAL A 510 -11.12 -0.99 1.86
CA VAL A 510 -9.92 -1.01 1.03
C VAL A 510 -8.70 -1.22 1.89
N GLY A 511 -7.74 -2.02 1.44
CA GLY A 511 -6.56 -2.30 2.22
C GLY A 511 -5.62 -3.31 1.59
N TYR A 512 -4.76 -3.87 2.44
CA TYR A 512 -3.84 -4.93 2.04
C TYR A 512 -4.28 -6.24 2.65
N ALA A 513 -4.24 -7.28 1.84
CA ALA A 513 -4.47 -8.65 2.26
C ALA A 513 -3.17 -9.43 2.20
N SER A 514 -2.99 -10.33 3.16
CA SER A 514 -1.85 -11.24 3.23
C SER A 514 -2.33 -12.59 3.72
N LYS A 515 -1.98 -13.65 2.98
CA LYS A 515 -2.44 -15.02 3.28
C LYS A 515 -1.34 -16.01 2.95
N GLN A 516 -1.05 -16.90 3.88
CA GLN A 516 -0.22 -18.06 3.57
C GLN A 516 -1.04 -19.02 2.70
N VAL A 517 -0.56 -19.33 1.50
CA VAL A 517 -1.24 -20.26 0.59
C VAL A 517 -0.31 -21.43 0.30
N SER A 518 -0.84 -22.65 0.41
CA SER A 518 -0.11 -23.86 0.03
C SER A 518 -0.11 -24.00 -1.50
N GLY A 519 0.60 -23.12 -2.21
CA GLY A 519 0.69 -23.16 -3.67
C GLY A 519 1.51 -22.02 -4.28
N ASN A 520 2.09 -22.30 -5.44
CA ASN A 520 2.82 -21.38 -6.31
C ASN A 520 2.56 -21.76 -7.78
N PHE A 521 2.98 -20.92 -8.72
CA PHE A 521 3.23 -21.41 -10.07
C PHE A 521 4.61 -22.06 -10.05
N ASP A 522 4.67 -23.36 -10.36
CA ASP A 522 5.93 -24.04 -10.60
C ASP A 522 6.30 -23.85 -12.06
N ILE A 523 7.36 -23.08 -12.31
CA ILE A 523 7.69 -22.50 -13.61
C ILE A 523 9.02 -23.09 -14.05
N ASP A 524 8.96 -24.03 -14.98
CA ASP A 524 10.13 -24.65 -15.62
C ASP A 524 10.14 -24.23 -17.09
N LEU A 525 10.76 -23.08 -17.35
CA LEU A 525 10.83 -22.46 -18.68
C LEU A 525 12.28 -22.26 -19.10
N GLU A 526 12.54 -22.47 -20.38
CA GLU A 526 13.80 -22.21 -21.05
C GLU A 526 13.62 -21.33 -22.29
N ILE A 527 14.57 -20.43 -22.53
CA ILE A 527 14.66 -19.66 -23.78
C ILE A 527 15.54 -20.44 -24.75
N LYS A 528 14.97 -20.81 -25.90
CA LYS A 528 15.68 -21.50 -26.98
C LYS A 528 15.30 -20.93 -28.34
N ASP A 529 16.31 -20.45 -29.09
CA ASP A 529 16.13 -19.87 -30.43
C ASP A 529 15.04 -18.77 -30.48
N GLY A 530 15.01 -17.89 -29.47
CA GLY A 530 14.01 -16.82 -29.35
C GLY A 530 12.60 -17.28 -28.96
N THR A 531 12.42 -18.56 -28.66
CA THR A 531 11.15 -19.15 -28.21
C THR A 531 11.26 -19.54 -26.74
N LEU A 532 10.28 -19.12 -25.95
CA LEU A 532 10.14 -19.56 -24.56
C LEU A 532 9.37 -20.87 -24.55
N LYS A 533 10.01 -21.94 -24.09
CA LYS A 533 9.45 -23.30 -24.04
C LYS A 533 9.51 -23.87 -22.64
N GLY A 534 8.59 -24.78 -22.33
CA GLY A 534 8.61 -25.51 -21.06
C GLY A 534 7.21 -25.68 -20.50
N LYS A 535 7.10 -25.71 -19.17
CA LYS A 535 5.86 -26.05 -18.46
C LYS A 535 5.63 -25.14 -17.27
N ILE A 536 4.37 -24.80 -17.05
CA ILE A 536 3.91 -24.15 -15.83
C ILE A 536 2.89 -25.06 -15.15
N THR A 537 3.12 -25.42 -13.90
CA THR A 537 2.17 -26.20 -13.09
C THR A 537 1.49 -25.30 -12.06
N ASN A 538 0.15 -25.33 -12.02
CA ASN A 538 -0.64 -24.60 -11.04
C ASN A 538 -0.73 -25.38 -9.73
N HIS A 539 0.08 -25.04 -8.72
CA HIS A 539 -0.04 -25.62 -7.37
C HIS A 539 -0.99 -24.83 -6.45
N PHE A 540 -1.62 -23.75 -6.92
CA PHE A 540 -2.60 -23.03 -6.11
C PHE A 540 -3.86 -23.87 -5.86
N PRO A 541 -4.58 -23.63 -4.74
CA PRO A 541 -5.90 -24.20 -4.52
C PRO A 541 -7.00 -23.50 -5.34
N TYR A 542 -6.65 -22.75 -6.39
CA TYR A 542 -7.54 -21.90 -7.17
C TYR A 542 -7.48 -22.29 -8.65
N ASP A 543 -8.61 -22.08 -9.33
CA ASP A 543 -8.71 -22.19 -10.77
C ASP A 543 -8.46 -20.83 -11.40
N PHE A 544 -7.73 -20.82 -12.51
CA PHE A 544 -7.49 -19.63 -13.29
C PHE A 544 -8.26 -19.72 -14.61
N ASP A 545 -9.16 -18.76 -14.82
CA ASP A 545 -9.92 -18.63 -16.07
C ASP A 545 -8.96 -18.47 -17.26
N GLU A 546 -7.83 -17.82 -17.02
CA GLU A 546 -6.83 -17.51 -18.03
C GLU A 546 -5.47 -17.19 -17.40
N LEU A 547 -4.40 -17.79 -17.93
CA LEU A 547 -3.01 -17.60 -17.53
C LEU A 547 -2.23 -16.85 -18.62
N TYR A 548 -1.29 -16.02 -18.20
CA TYR A 548 -0.45 -15.21 -19.09
C TYR A 548 1.00 -15.21 -18.62
N ILE A 549 1.92 -15.10 -19.58
CA ILE A 549 3.29 -14.62 -19.35
C ILE A 549 3.35 -13.17 -19.77
N TRP A 550 3.82 -12.28 -18.90
CA TRP A 550 4.01 -10.87 -19.24
C TRP A 550 5.48 -10.50 -19.13
N SER A 551 6.03 -10.08 -20.27
CA SER A 551 7.38 -9.54 -20.38
C SER A 551 7.35 -8.26 -21.19
N GLY A 552 7.95 -7.20 -20.66
CA GLY A 552 7.98 -5.89 -21.33
C GLY A 552 6.57 -5.42 -21.69
N SER A 553 6.40 -5.00 -22.95
CA SER A 553 5.12 -4.52 -23.51
C SER A 553 4.19 -5.66 -23.98
N HIS A 554 4.55 -6.92 -23.72
CA HIS A 554 3.88 -8.08 -24.30
C HIS A 554 3.35 -9.05 -23.24
N ALA A 555 2.04 -9.27 -23.27
CA ALA A 555 1.37 -10.33 -22.51
C ALA A 555 0.98 -11.48 -23.45
N TYR A 556 1.57 -12.65 -23.24
CA TYR A 556 1.35 -13.87 -24.00
C TYR A 556 0.32 -14.73 -23.29
N LYS A 557 -0.80 -14.98 -23.97
CA LYS A 557 -1.93 -15.77 -23.46
C LYS A 557 -1.61 -17.27 -23.52
N LEU A 558 -1.80 -17.99 -22.42
CA LEU A 558 -1.48 -19.42 -22.30
C LEU A 558 -2.71 -20.34 -22.24
N GLY A 559 -3.88 -19.84 -21.84
CA GLY A 559 -5.08 -20.66 -21.63
C GLY A 559 -5.54 -20.70 -20.18
N ALA A 560 -6.68 -21.34 -19.93
CA ALA A 560 -7.17 -21.64 -18.59
C ALA A 560 -6.26 -22.66 -17.88
N ALA A 561 -6.13 -22.54 -16.56
CA ALA A 561 -5.36 -23.45 -15.73
C ALA A 561 -6.16 -23.80 -14.46
N GLU A 562 -6.81 -24.96 -14.48
CA GLU A 562 -7.48 -25.51 -13.29
C GLU A 562 -6.45 -25.82 -12.19
N LYS A 563 -6.93 -26.01 -10.96
CA LYS A 563 -6.10 -26.46 -9.85
C LYS A 563 -5.33 -27.75 -10.21
N GLY A 564 -4.01 -27.73 -10.10
CA GLY A 564 -3.14 -28.85 -10.43
C GLY A 564 -2.88 -29.04 -11.93
N ALA A 565 -3.40 -28.16 -12.80
CA ALA A 565 -3.18 -28.24 -14.23
C ALA A 565 -1.72 -27.96 -14.58
N LEU A 566 -1.23 -28.68 -15.59
CA LEU A 566 0.05 -28.46 -16.24
C LEU A 566 -0.21 -27.80 -17.60
N VAL A 567 0.39 -26.63 -17.80
CA VAL A 567 0.23 -25.81 -19.00
C VAL A 567 1.54 -25.86 -19.78
N ASP A 568 1.49 -26.38 -21.00
CA ASP A 568 2.63 -26.36 -21.93
C ASP A 568 2.82 -24.95 -22.50
N VAL A 569 4.06 -24.45 -22.48
CA VAL A 569 4.43 -23.15 -23.01
C VAL A 569 5.27 -23.35 -24.27
N ASP A 570 4.85 -22.73 -25.37
CA ASP A 570 5.60 -22.64 -26.62
C ASP A 570 5.29 -21.27 -27.27
N VAL A 571 6.05 -20.25 -26.88
CA VAL A 571 5.77 -18.85 -27.19
C VAL A 571 6.97 -18.22 -27.89
N LEU A 572 6.79 -17.79 -29.14
CA LEU A 572 7.79 -16.99 -29.84
C LEU A 572 7.86 -15.59 -29.21
N LEU A 573 9.01 -15.24 -28.63
CA LEU A 573 9.20 -13.95 -28.00
C LEU A 573 9.35 -12.86 -29.06
N LYS A 574 8.66 -11.75 -28.86
CA LYS A 574 8.81 -10.54 -29.69
C LYS A 574 10.05 -9.74 -29.33
N ASP A 575 10.45 -9.81 -28.06
CA ASP A 575 11.65 -9.19 -27.53
C ASP A 575 12.68 -10.28 -27.24
N ALA A 576 13.96 -10.01 -27.54
CA ALA A 576 15.03 -10.99 -27.30
C ALA A 576 15.22 -11.33 -25.82
N ILE A 577 14.74 -10.46 -24.92
CA ILE A 577 15.01 -10.50 -23.49
C ILE A 577 13.70 -10.41 -22.72
N LEU A 578 13.61 -11.20 -21.65
CA LEU A 578 12.51 -11.12 -20.71
C LEU A 578 12.78 -10.02 -19.67
N THR A 579 11.83 -9.10 -19.52
CA THR A 579 11.92 -7.96 -18.59
C THR A 579 10.62 -7.78 -17.81
N ALA A 580 10.65 -6.91 -16.80
CA ALA A 580 9.43 -6.55 -16.08
C ALA A 580 8.33 -6.01 -17.01
N PRO A 581 7.05 -6.25 -16.67
CA PRO A 581 5.90 -5.61 -17.31
C PRO A 581 6.05 -4.08 -17.39
N ILE A 582 5.75 -3.51 -18.54
CA ILE A 582 5.66 -2.06 -18.75
C ILE A 582 4.35 -1.71 -19.45
N ASP A 583 3.96 -0.43 -19.35
CA ASP A 583 2.81 0.07 -20.09
C ASP A 583 3.09 0.04 -21.61
N TYR A 584 2.09 -0.41 -22.36
CA TYR A 584 2.12 -0.51 -23.82
C TYR A 584 0.88 0.15 -24.46
N GLY A 585 0.28 1.13 -23.77
CA GLY A 585 -0.89 1.85 -24.24
C GLY A 585 -2.20 1.23 -23.75
N VAL A 586 -2.20 0.68 -22.54
CA VAL A 586 -3.42 0.14 -21.88
C VAL A 586 -4.49 1.25 -21.74
N TYR A 587 -4.05 2.51 -21.70
CA TYR A 587 -4.84 3.72 -21.55
C TYR A 587 -5.59 4.22 -22.81
N ASN A 588 -6.12 3.32 -23.64
CA ASN A 588 -7.15 3.71 -24.61
C ASN A 588 -8.51 3.81 -23.91
N TYR A 589 -8.87 4.99 -23.37
CA TYR A 589 -10.22 5.29 -22.86
C TYR A 589 -11.27 5.08 -23.98
N GLN A 590 -11.66 3.84 -24.22
CA GLN A 590 -12.84 3.52 -25.00
C GLN A 590 -14.03 3.58 -24.04
N ASN A 591 -14.96 4.49 -24.31
CA ASN A 591 -16.12 4.75 -23.46
C ASN A 591 -17.12 3.58 -23.33
N ASN A 592 -16.86 2.42 -23.95
CA ASN A 592 -17.76 1.26 -24.01
C ASN A 592 -17.08 -0.06 -23.56
N ARG A 593 -16.25 -0.04 -22.51
CA ARG A 593 -15.64 -1.27 -21.97
C ARG A 593 -16.63 -2.04 -21.07
N GLU A 594 -16.59 -3.36 -21.13
CA GLU A 594 -17.27 -4.19 -20.14
C GLU A 594 -16.59 -4.03 -18.77
N LEU A 595 -17.38 -4.06 -17.69
CA LEU A 595 -16.87 -3.81 -16.33
C LEU A 595 -15.75 -4.79 -15.93
N GLU A 596 -15.83 -6.05 -16.33
CA GLU A 596 -14.78 -7.02 -16.03
C GLU A 596 -13.45 -6.67 -16.72
N ASP A 597 -13.49 -6.16 -17.95
CA ASP A 597 -12.28 -5.74 -18.65
C ASP A 597 -11.67 -4.48 -18.02
N MET A 598 -12.50 -3.55 -17.55
CA MET A 598 -12.03 -2.41 -16.75
C MET A 598 -11.30 -2.88 -15.49
N LYS A 599 -11.88 -3.83 -14.73
CA LYS A 599 -11.22 -4.38 -13.53
C LYS A 599 -9.87 -5.03 -13.87
N LYS A 600 -9.81 -5.79 -14.97
CA LYS A 600 -8.57 -6.44 -15.41
C LYS A 600 -7.48 -5.43 -15.77
N ASP A 601 -7.86 -4.35 -16.44
CA ASP A 601 -6.91 -3.32 -16.86
C ASP A 601 -6.41 -2.51 -15.67
N GLU A 602 -7.27 -2.13 -14.73
CA GLU A 602 -6.85 -1.46 -13.49
C GLU A 602 -5.88 -2.31 -12.65
N MET A 603 -6.12 -3.62 -12.52
CA MET A 603 -5.18 -4.51 -11.82
C MET A 603 -3.84 -4.64 -12.56
N LYS A 604 -3.84 -4.65 -13.90
CA LYS A 604 -2.61 -4.62 -14.69
C LYS A 604 -1.85 -3.30 -14.52
N MET A 605 -2.57 -2.18 -14.50
CA MET A 605 -1.97 -0.88 -14.24
C MET A 605 -1.35 -0.82 -12.85
N ALA A 606 -2.03 -1.35 -11.84
CA ALA A 606 -1.49 -1.45 -10.48
C ALA A 606 -0.20 -2.29 -10.40
N ILE A 607 -0.02 -3.31 -11.27
CA ILE A 607 1.25 -4.05 -11.38
C ILE A 607 2.37 -3.14 -11.93
N ILE A 608 2.08 -2.40 -13.00
CA ILE A 608 3.07 -1.54 -13.67
C ILE A 608 3.45 -0.34 -12.80
N SER A 609 2.47 0.27 -12.12
CA SER A 609 2.66 1.48 -11.33
C SER A 609 3.29 1.24 -9.96
N ASN A 610 3.46 -0.01 -9.54
CA ASN A 610 4.02 -0.33 -8.22
C ASN A 610 5.56 -0.25 -8.26
N PRO A 611 6.20 0.73 -7.59
CA PRO A 611 7.65 0.92 -7.62
C PRO A 611 8.43 -0.24 -6.99
N THR A 612 7.78 -1.03 -6.11
CA THR A 612 8.38 -2.22 -5.46
C THR A 612 8.40 -3.47 -6.37
N SER A 613 7.93 -3.35 -7.62
CA SER A 613 7.99 -4.42 -8.62
C SER A 613 9.40 -4.63 -9.23
N THR A 614 10.41 -3.91 -8.75
CA THR A 614 11.79 -3.84 -9.26
C THR A 614 12.64 -5.10 -9.03
N GLU A 615 12.21 -6.23 -9.57
CA GLU A 615 13.13 -7.33 -9.89
C GLU A 615 13.48 -7.36 -11.39
N ASN A 616 13.04 -6.38 -12.20
CA ASN A 616 13.20 -6.36 -13.66
C ASN A 616 12.87 -7.71 -14.35
N MET A 617 12.05 -8.55 -13.70
CA MET A 617 11.76 -9.92 -14.10
C MET A 617 10.38 -10.00 -14.76
N PRO A 618 10.21 -10.85 -15.79
CA PRO A 618 8.90 -11.17 -16.32
C PRO A 618 8.04 -11.81 -15.23
N ILE A 619 6.71 -11.79 -15.42
CA ILE A 619 5.77 -12.40 -14.49
C ILE A 619 4.89 -13.42 -15.20
N VAL A 620 4.51 -14.47 -14.47
CA VAL A 620 3.32 -15.26 -14.78
C VAL A 620 2.17 -14.67 -13.98
N PHE A 621 1.03 -14.42 -14.61
CA PHE A 621 -0.17 -13.97 -13.89
C PHE A 621 -1.42 -14.70 -14.39
N GLY A 622 -2.36 -14.92 -13.47
CA GLY A 622 -3.63 -15.58 -13.77
C GLY A 622 -4.82 -14.81 -13.23
N TYR A 623 -5.92 -14.81 -13.98
CA TYR A 623 -7.21 -14.31 -13.51
C TYR A 623 -7.99 -15.39 -12.79
N THR A 624 -8.45 -15.11 -11.58
CA THR A 624 -9.27 -16.04 -10.81
C THR A 624 -10.54 -15.37 -10.27
N LYS A 625 -11.62 -16.15 -10.23
CA LYS A 625 -12.89 -15.81 -9.56
C LYS A 625 -13.07 -16.54 -8.24
N ASN A 626 -12.06 -17.30 -7.79
CA ASN A 626 -12.10 -18.00 -6.52
C ASN A 626 -12.09 -17.00 -5.34
N LYS A 627 -12.57 -17.47 -4.19
CA LYS A 627 -12.55 -16.70 -2.95
C LYS A 627 -11.16 -16.77 -2.33
N ILE A 628 -10.44 -15.65 -2.32
CA ILE A 628 -9.09 -15.56 -1.75
C ILE A 628 -9.15 -15.11 -0.29
N VAL A 629 -9.87 -14.01 -0.02
CA VAL A 629 -10.10 -13.46 1.32
C VAL A 629 -11.48 -13.88 1.81
N ASP A 630 -11.57 -14.33 3.06
CA ASP A 630 -12.82 -14.83 3.62
C ASP A 630 -13.82 -13.75 4.08
N VAL A 631 -14.10 -12.76 3.20
CA VAL A 631 -15.10 -11.72 3.47
C VAL A 631 -16.54 -12.27 3.35
N SER A 632 -17.45 -11.75 4.17
CA SER A 632 -18.88 -12.05 4.07
C SER A 632 -19.76 -10.93 4.61
N VAL A 633 -21.01 -10.87 4.15
CA VAL A 633 -22.05 -9.98 4.67
C VAL A 633 -22.84 -10.69 5.77
N THR A 634 -22.85 -10.16 6.99
CA THR A 634 -23.52 -10.80 8.13
C THR A 634 -25.03 -10.93 7.90
N ASN A 635 -25.59 -12.12 8.14
CA ASN A 635 -27.02 -12.42 8.16
C ASN A 635 -27.80 -12.08 6.88
N LYS A 636 -27.12 -11.99 5.73
CA LYS A 636 -27.75 -11.78 4.42
C LYS A 636 -27.16 -12.79 3.45
N LYS A 637 -28.01 -13.45 2.66
CA LYS A 637 -27.55 -14.21 1.49
C LYS A 637 -27.18 -13.20 0.41
N GLU A 638 -25.95 -13.23 -0.06
CA GLU A 638 -25.39 -12.27 -1.01
C GLU A 638 -25.16 -12.88 -2.40
N LYS A 639 -25.16 -12.02 -3.43
CA LYS A 639 -24.64 -12.36 -4.76
C LYS A 639 -23.18 -11.91 -4.83
N ASN A 640 -22.28 -12.84 -5.07
CA ASN A 640 -20.84 -12.57 -5.10
C ASN A 640 -20.35 -12.32 -6.53
N SER A 641 -19.49 -11.32 -6.71
CA SER A 641 -18.68 -11.08 -7.91
C SER A 641 -17.23 -10.96 -7.48
N ARG A 642 -16.34 -11.74 -8.08
CA ARG A 642 -14.92 -11.79 -7.68
C ARG A 642 -14.05 -11.67 -8.90
N SER A 643 -13.08 -10.77 -8.83
CA SER A 643 -12.09 -10.58 -9.88
C SER A 643 -10.73 -10.37 -9.23
N ALA A 644 -9.83 -11.34 -9.36
CA ALA A 644 -8.49 -11.20 -8.81
C ALA A 644 -7.40 -11.58 -9.82
N ILE A 645 -6.26 -10.93 -9.71
CA ILE A 645 -5.00 -11.35 -10.32
C ILE A 645 -4.09 -11.90 -9.24
N ILE A 646 -3.55 -13.10 -9.47
CA ILE A 646 -2.38 -13.60 -8.73
C ILE A 646 -1.21 -13.62 -9.70
N TYR A 647 -0.08 -13.02 -9.33
CA TYR A 647 1.11 -12.97 -10.17
C TYR A 647 2.38 -13.36 -9.43
N GLN A 648 3.31 -13.96 -10.16
CA GLN A 648 4.59 -14.45 -9.65
C GLN A 648 5.71 -14.08 -10.63
N PRO A 649 6.77 -13.36 -10.18
CA PRO A 649 7.99 -13.18 -10.95
C PRO A 649 8.68 -14.51 -11.22
N PHE A 650 9.35 -14.62 -12.36
CA PHE A 650 10.13 -15.82 -12.71
C PHE A 650 11.39 -15.49 -13.49
N SER A 651 12.35 -16.42 -13.44
CA SER A 651 13.47 -16.47 -14.37
C SER A 651 13.28 -17.65 -15.31
N ALA A 652 13.69 -17.48 -16.56
CA ALA A 652 13.78 -18.58 -17.51
C ALA A 652 15.24 -19.03 -17.60
N SER A 653 15.45 -20.33 -17.68
CA SER A 653 16.74 -20.92 -17.94
C SER A 653 17.13 -20.77 -19.42
N GLY A 654 18.38 -21.08 -19.76
CA GLY A 654 18.91 -20.88 -21.11
C GLY A 654 19.53 -19.50 -21.30
N LYS A 655 20.55 -19.42 -22.15
CA LYS A 655 21.22 -18.16 -22.48
C LYS A 655 20.58 -17.57 -23.72
N ILE A 656 20.36 -16.26 -23.71
CA ILE A 656 20.08 -15.53 -24.94
C ILE A 656 21.34 -15.66 -25.80
N THR A 657 21.20 -16.14 -27.03
CA THR A 657 22.28 -16.19 -28.01
C THR A 657 21.87 -15.44 -29.26
N GLY A 658 22.80 -14.72 -29.87
CA GLY A 658 22.53 -13.90 -31.04
C GLY A 658 22.30 -12.42 -30.73
N PRO A 659 21.83 -11.64 -31.72
CA PRO A 659 21.73 -10.20 -31.62
C PRO A 659 20.58 -9.77 -30.70
N PHE A 660 20.78 -8.69 -29.95
CA PHE A 660 19.77 -8.04 -29.13
C PHE A 660 19.79 -6.53 -29.30
N VAL A 661 18.65 -5.92 -29.01
CA VAL A 661 18.49 -4.46 -28.88
C VAL A 661 17.76 -4.23 -27.56
N LEU A 662 18.46 -3.67 -26.58
CA LEU A 662 17.89 -3.24 -25.32
C LEU A 662 17.44 -1.80 -25.44
N GLN A 663 16.15 -1.55 -25.28
CA GLN A 663 15.61 -0.21 -25.15
C GLN A 663 15.73 0.30 -23.71
N ASN A 664 15.51 1.61 -23.55
CA ASN A 664 15.67 2.30 -22.27
C ASN A 664 14.94 1.56 -21.14
N ASN A 665 13.66 1.26 -21.33
CA ASN A 665 12.79 0.57 -20.36
C ASN A 665 13.21 -0.86 -19.97
N GLN A 666 14.08 -1.51 -20.75
CA GLN A 666 14.63 -2.84 -20.48
C GLN A 666 15.92 -2.80 -19.64
N LEU A 667 16.49 -1.62 -19.44
CA LEU A 667 17.63 -1.39 -18.57
C LEU A 667 17.14 -1.12 -17.13
N GLY A 668 17.83 -1.69 -16.15
CA GLY A 668 17.73 -1.21 -14.78
C GLY A 668 18.38 0.17 -14.68
N ILE A 669 17.87 1.06 -13.85
CA ILE A 669 18.50 2.35 -13.58
C ILE A 669 18.50 2.58 -12.07
N ASP A 670 19.71 2.73 -11.53
CA ASP A 670 19.90 3.24 -10.17
C ASP A 670 20.55 4.62 -10.28
N ILE A 671 20.18 5.52 -9.37
CA ILE A 671 20.82 6.82 -9.25
C ILE A 671 21.18 7.05 -7.79
N ASN A 672 22.46 7.32 -7.56
CA ASN A 672 23.04 7.55 -6.25
C ASN A 672 23.59 8.98 -6.20
N PRO A 673 23.17 9.83 -5.25
CA PRO A 673 23.79 11.13 -5.08
C PRO A 673 25.25 10.97 -4.61
N ILE A 674 26.18 11.61 -5.31
CA ILE A 674 27.56 11.83 -4.83
C ILE A 674 27.62 13.17 -4.09
N GLU A 675 27.05 14.21 -4.71
CA GLU A 675 26.91 15.57 -4.19
C GLU A 675 25.53 16.10 -4.59
N GLY A 676 24.76 16.66 -3.64
CA GLY A 676 23.38 17.08 -3.88
C GLY A 676 22.35 16.06 -3.38
N ASN A 677 21.10 16.26 -3.79
CA ASN A 677 19.97 15.53 -3.26
C ASN A 677 18.92 15.21 -4.31
N ILE A 678 18.34 14.02 -4.22
CA ILE A 678 17.18 13.63 -5.03
C ILE A 678 15.93 14.07 -4.27
N TYR A 679 15.19 15.03 -4.81
CA TYR A 679 13.91 15.47 -4.26
C TYR A 679 12.80 14.46 -4.61
N ASP A 680 12.62 14.15 -5.89
CA ASP A 680 11.53 13.31 -6.41
C ASP A 680 12.00 12.35 -7.51
N LYS A 681 11.31 11.22 -7.67
CA LYS A 681 11.45 10.28 -8.80
C LYS A 681 10.07 10.02 -9.44
N PHE A 682 9.81 10.62 -10.58
CA PHE A 682 8.59 10.42 -11.37
C PHE A 682 8.77 9.22 -12.31
N GLY A 683 8.68 8.01 -11.75
CA GLY A 683 8.95 6.78 -12.49
C GLY A 683 10.45 6.46 -12.60
N LYS A 684 10.87 5.74 -13.64
CA LYS A 684 12.27 5.27 -13.79
C LYS A 684 13.24 6.36 -14.27
N TYR A 685 12.80 7.28 -15.13
CA TYR A 685 13.69 8.20 -15.86
C TYR A 685 13.40 9.68 -15.64
N GLU A 686 12.38 10.05 -14.88
CA GLU A 686 12.10 11.45 -14.57
C GLU A 686 12.30 11.69 -13.08
N MET A 687 12.93 12.78 -12.70
CA MET A 687 13.33 13.02 -11.31
C MET A 687 13.55 14.51 -11.03
N SER A 688 13.26 14.94 -9.81
CA SER A 688 13.66 16.26 -9.31
C SER A 688 14.98 16.12 -8.56
N LEU A 689 16.04 16.78 -9.01
CA LEU A 689 17.36 16.76 -8.42
C LEU A 689 17.79 18.17 -7.97
N GLU A 690 18.55 18.24 -6.87
CA GLU A 690 19.36 19.41 -6.53
C GLU A 690 20.54 19.54 -7.51
N ASP A 691 21.06 20.75 -7.69
CA ASP A 691 22.32 20.92 -8.42
C ASP A 691 23.43 20.16 -7.69
N GLY A 692 24.22 19.39 -8.43
CA GLY A 692 25.14 18.43 -7.82
C GLY A 692 25.62 17.34 -8.78
N ILE A 693 26.29 16.34 -8.23
CA ILE A 693 26.90 15.22 -8.92
C ILE A 693 26.20 13.93 -8.50
N TYR A 694 25.78 13.13 -9.46
CA TYR A 694 25.09 11.87 -9.23
C TYR A 694 25.76 10.77 -10.04
N GLU A 695 25.80 9.57 -9.48
CA GLU A 695 26.18 8.35 -10.19
C GLU A 695 24.92 7.65 -10.67
N VAL A 696 24.79 7.46 -11.97
CA VAL A 696 23.71 6.71 -12.59
C VAL A 696 24.25 5.38 -13.10
N ILE A 697 23.66 4.29 -12.64
CA ILE A 697 24.06 2.94 -12.99
C ILE A 697 22.96 2.34 -13.86
N LEU A 698 23.25 2.18 -15.16
CA LEU A 698 22.40 1.39 -16.04
C LEU A 698 22.77 -0.08 -15.91
N ARG A 699 21.81 -0.93 -15.54
CA ARG A 699 22.01 -2.38 -15.40
C ARG A 699 21.46 -3.13 -16.59
N LEU A 700 22.31 -3.92 -17.23
CA LEU A 700 21.90 -4.92 -18.21
C LEU A 700 21.10 -6.03 -17.52
N PRO A 701 20.12 -6.65 -18.21
CA PRO A 701 19.41 -7.81 -17.68
C PRO A 701 20.36 -8.97 -17.37
N GLU A 702 20.12 -9.70 -16.27
CA GLU A 702 20.98 -10.80 -15.80
C GLU A 702 21.16 -11.93 -16.84
N GLN A 703 20.23 -12.06 -17.79
CA GLN A 703 20.32 -13.03 -18.88
C GLN A 703 21.45 -12.72 -19.88
N ILE A 704 22.01 -11.50 -19.84
CA ILE A 704 23.20 -11.12 -20.62
C ILE A 704 24.44 -11.33 -19.77
N ASP A 705 25.32 -12.23 -20.23
CA ASP A 705 26.65 -12.42 -19.67
C ASP A 705 27.62 -11.45 -20.38
N PRO A 706 28.08 -10.36 -19.73
CA PRO A 706 28.92 -9.35 -20.39
C PRO A 706 30.21 -9.95 -20.95
N LYS A 707 30.75 -10.99 -20.29
CA LYS A 707 31.99 -11.67 -20.71
C LYS A 707 31.83 -12.47 -22.00
N LYS A 708 30.60 -12.82 -22.38
CA LYS A 708 30.27 -13.54 -23.61
C LYS A 708 29.58 -12.65 -24.65
N THR A 709 29.49 -11.36 -24.39
CA THR A 709 28.75 -10.42 -25.23
C THR A 709 29.70 -9.55 -26.01
N GLU A 710 29.43 -9.41 -27.31
CA GLU A 710 30.03 -8.38 -28.15
C GLU A 710 29.06 -7.20 -28.19
N PHE A 711 29.45 -6.05 -27.66
CA PHE A 711 28.64 -4.84 -27.69
C PHE A 711 28.88 -4.11 -29.01
N ASN A 712 27.80 -3.85 -29.75
CA ASN A 712 27.86 -3.24 -31.08
C ASN A 712 27.65 -1.72 -31.04
N SER A 713 26.80 -1.22 -30.14
CA SER A 713 26.51 0.22 -30.03
C SER A 713 25.85 0.53 -28.69
N ILE A 714 26.25 1.65 -28.07
CA ILE A 714 25.54 2.28 -26.94
C ILE A 714 25.02 3.62 -27.45
N GLN A 715 23.73 3.66 -27.76
CA GLN A 715 23.04 4.84 -28.26
C GLN A 715 22.39 5.60 -27.11
N TYR A 716 22.31 6.91 -27.26
CA TYR A 716 21.69 7.78 -26.27
C TYR A 716 20.92 8.89 -26.98
N ASN A 717 19.79 9.29 -26.41
CA ASN A 717 18.96 10.37 -26.91
C ASN A 717 18.74 11.43 -25.84
N MET A 718 19.38 12.59 -26.03
CA MET A 718 19.37 13.71 -25.08
C MET A 718 18.06 14.53 -25.11
N ASN A 719 16.94 13.96 -25.56
CA ASN A 719 15.62 14.62 -25.58
C ASN A 719 15.03 14.91 -24.19
N GLY A 720 15.78 14.65 -23.12
CA GLY A 720 15.41 14.95 -21.75
C GLY A 720 15.30 16.45 -21.46
N TYR A 721 14.51 16.80 -20.45
CA TYR A 721 14.38 18.15 -19.92
C TYR A 721 15.40 18.38 -18.80
N GLY A 722 15.94 19.60 -18.69
CA GLY A 722 16.83 20.01 -17.60
C GLY A 722 18.29 20.27 -18.00
N SER A 723 19.01 21.02 -17.16
CA SER A 723 20.41 21.40 -17.37
C SER A 723 21.37 20.43 -16.67
N PHE A 724 21.93 19.48 -17.43
CA PHE A 724 22.91 18.53 -16.92
C PHE A 724 23.94 18.11 -17.97
N LYS A 725 25.05 17.55 -17.53
CA LYS A 725 26.08 16.89 -18.34
C LYS A 725 26.17 15.43 -17.91
N LEU A 726 26.42 14.55 -18.88
CA LEU A 726 26.63 13.14 -18.64
C LEU A 726 28.03 12.72 -19.09
N SER A 727 28.65 11.77 -18.38
CA SER A 727 29.91 11.15 -18.79
C SER A 727 29.92 9.66 -18.44
N PHE A 728 30.31 8.79 -19.36
CA PHE A 728 30.46 7.36 -19.11
C PHE A 728 31.77 7.05 -18.40
N LEU A 729 31.76 6.16 -17.41
CA LEU A 729 32.98 5.66 -16.77
C LEU A 729 33.62 4.57 -17.64
N ASN A 730 34.87 4.77 -18.04
CA ASN A 730 35.69 3.67 -18.55
C ASN A 730 36.23 2.87 -17.35
N ILE A 731 35.80 1.61 -17.21
CA ILE A 731 36.13 0.78 -16.04
C ILE A 731 37.59 0.31 -16.03
N LYS A 732 38.29 0.32 -17.18
CA LYS A 732 39.70 -0.07 -17.25
C LYS A 732 40.63 1.08 -16.86
N THR A 733 40.33 2.31 -17.30
CA THR A 733 41.16 3.48 -17.01
C THR A 733 40.73 4.20 -15.74
N GLY A 734 39.47 4.06 -15.33
CA GLY A 734 38.86 4.82 -14.24
C GLY A 734 38.49 6.26 -14.63
N GLU A 735 38.61 6.62 -15.91
CA GLU A 735 38.33 7.98 -16.40
C GLU A 735 36.92 8.12 -16.95
N TYR A 736 36.35 9.32 -16.82
CA TYR A 736 35.03 9.65 -17.36
C TYR A 736 35.13 10.25 -18.76
N VAL A 737 34.41 9.67 -19.71
CA VAL A 737 34.30 10.13 -21.10
C VAL A 737 32.97 10.87 -21.27
N ALA A 738 33.05 12.16 -21.59
CA ALA A 738 31.86 13.01 -21.73
C ALA A 738 30.95 12.57 -22.89
N ILE A 739 29.63 12.62 -22.68
CA ILE A 739 28.62 12.38 -23.71
C ILE A 739 28.56 13.59 -24.65
N ASP A 740 28.76 13.36 -25.95
CA ASP A 740 28.62 14.39 -26.97
C ASP A 740 27.14 14.55 -27.37
N VAL A 741 26.54 15.69 -27.03
CA VAL A 741 25.13 16.03 -27.28
C VAL A 741 24.82 16.12 -28.79
N GLY A 742 25.84 16.34 -29.64
CA GLY A 742 25.69 16.35 -31.09
C GLY A 742 25.65 14.96 -31.74
N LYS A 743 25.88 13.90 -30.97
CA LYS A 743 25.91 12.51 -31.42
C LYS A 743 24.75 11.72 -30.84
N SER A 744 24.45 10.58 -31.45
CA SER A 744 23.40 9.65 -31.00
C SER A 744 23.97 8.34 -30.45
N GLU A 745 25.30 8.18 -30.43
CA GLU A 745 25.97 6.98 -29.94
C GLU A 745 27.36 7.27 -29.40
N LEU A 746 27.81 6.41 -28.48
CA LEU A 746 29.15 6.45 -27.91
C LEU A 746 30.17 5.97 -28.95
N GLU A 747 31.00 6.89 -29.44
CA GLU A 747 32.10 6.57 -30.36
C GLU A 747 33.27 5.97 -29.59
N ASN A 748 33.32 4.63 -29.54
CA ASN A 748 34.47 3.89 -29.03
C ASN A 748 34.56 2.51 -29.69
N ASP A 749 35.77 2.10 -30.09
CA ASP A 749 36.01 0.79 -30.70
C ASP A 749 35.99 -0.35 -29.66
N HIS A 750 36.02 -0.02 -28.36
CA HIS A 750 36.08 -0.94 -27.23
C HIS A 750 34.94 -0.69 -26.23
N LEU A 751 33.68 -0.87 -26.67
CA LEU A 751 32.50 -0.68 -25.82
C LEU A 751 32.48 -1.59 -24.59
N GLU A 752 33.19 -2.72 -24.62
CA GLU A 752 33.39 -3.59 -23.46
C GLU A 752 34.09 -2.90 -22.27
N GLU A 753 34.78 -1.77 -22.49
CA GLU A 753 35.43 -0.98 -21.44
C GLU A 753 34.48 -0.08 -20.65
N PHE A 754 33.20 -0.06 -21.02
CA PHE A 754 32.17 0.73 -20.34
C PHE A 754 31.11 -0.14 -19.67
N VAL A 755 31.24 -1.47 -19.78
CA VAL A 755 30.31 -2.45 -19.19
C VAL A 755 31.07 -3.29 -18.16
N SER A 756 30.68 -3.21 -16.90
CA SER A 756 31.30 -3.99 -15.82
C SER A 756 31.06 -5.49 -15.98
N ASP A 757 31.86 -6.29 -15.27
CA ASP A 757 31.66 -7.75 -15.13
C ASP A 757 30.26 -8.13 -14.62
N LYS A 758 29.59 -7.20 -13.93
CA LYS A 758 28.21 -7.35 -13.42
C LYS A 758 27.15 -6.79 -14.38
N GLY A 759 27.53 -6.38 -15.59
CA GLY A 759 26.62 -5.82 -16.58
C GLY A 759 26.16 -4.41 -16.24
N GLN A 760 27.00 -3.60 -15.60
CA GLN A 760 26.68 -2.23 -15.21
C GLN A 760 27.40 -1.22 -16.10
N ILE A 761 26.68 -0.20 -16.56
CA ILE A 761 27.23 0.96 -17.26
C ILE A 761 27.07 2.15 -16.31
N THR A 762 28.20 2.66 -15.81
CA THR A 762 28.23 3.78 -14.87
C THR A 762 28.33 5.10 -15.61
N ILE A 763 27.44 6.04 -15.27
CA ILE A 763 27.33 7.36 -15.87
C ILE A 763 27.39 8.40 -14.75
N LYS A 764 28.31 9.34 -14.85
CA LYS A 764 28.30 10.54 -14.01
C LYS A 764 27.31 11.55 -14.58
N LEU A 765 26.33 11.94 -13.79
CA LEU A 765 25.43 13.06 -14.06
C LEU A 765 25.86 14.27 -13.24
N GLU A 766 26.14 15.38 -13.91
CA GLU A 766 26.41 16.68 -13.28
C GLU A 766 25.26 17.63 -13.60
N LYS A 767 24.41 17.92 -12.61
CA LYS A 767 23.31 18.89 -12.75
C LYS A 767 23.78 20.28 -12.33
N PHE A 768 23.46 21.30 -13.12
CA PHE A 768 23.88 22.68 -12.86
C PHE A 768 22.85 23.69 -13.35
N ASN A 769 22.93 24.93 -12.84
CA ASN A 769 22.12 26.07 -13.27
C ASN A 769 20.60 25.78 -13.25
N SER A 770 20.09 25.22 -12.16
CA SER A 770 18.68 24.86 -12.09
C SER A 770 17.72 26.05 -12.15
N ASN A 771 18.07 27.29 -11.79
CA ASN A 771 17.11 28.41 -11.71
C ASN A 771 15.79 28.04 -10.96
N ASN A 772 15.88 27.18 -9.93
CA ASN A 772 14.73 26.54 -9.25
C ASN A 772 13.90 25.54 -10.10
N GLU A 773 14.48 24.97 -11.15
CA GLU A 773 13.92 23.86 -11.94
C GLU A 773 14.65 22.55 -11.55
N PRO A 774 14.19 21.88 -10.48
CA PRO A 774 14.83 20.65 -10.01
C PRO A 774 14.54 19.49 -10.96
N TYR A 775 13.41 19.53 -11.67
CA TYR A 775 12.97 18.47 -12.56
C TYR A 775 13.93 18.25 -13.73
N ILE A 776 14.28 16.98 -13.94
CA ILE A 776 15.00 16.49 -15.10
C ILE A 776 14.29 15.25 -15.67
N SER A 777 14.42 15.06 -16.98
CA SER A 777 14.13 13.79 -17.63
C SER A 777 15.45 13.22 -18.14
N PHE A 778 15.78 12.02 -17.68
CA PHE A 778 17.01 11.33 -18.01
C PHE A 778 16.97 10.87 -19.47
N PRO A 779 18.10 10.94 -20.21
CA PRO A 779 18.15 10.50 -21.59
C PRO A 779 17.72 9.05 -21.78
N GLU A 780 17.19 8.74 -22.95
CA GLU A 780 16.91 7.35 -23.31
C GLU A 780 18.17 6.68 -23.81
N PHE A 781 18.46 5.47 -23.30
CA PHE A 781 19.59 4.67 -23.76
C PHE A 781 19.13 3.45 -24.55
N ILE A 782 19.86 3.11 -25.61
CA ILE A 782 19.66 1.87 -26.37
C ILE A 782 21.00 1.13 -26.44
N VAL A 783 21.05 -0.09 -25.93
CA VAL A 783 22.25 -0.92 -25.97
C VAL A 783 22.06 -2.06 -26.95
N LYS A 784 22.93 -2.15 -27.96
CA LYS A 784 22.91 -3.19 -28.98
C LYS A 784 24.13 -4.09 -28.82
N GLY A 785 23.94 -5.39 -28.98
CA GLY A 785 25.02 -6.35 -28.89
C GLY A 785 24.63 -7.70 -29.47
N ALA A 786 25.56 -8.65 -29.43
CA ALA A 786 25.33 -10.04 -29.75
C ALA A 786 25.99 -10.94 -28.70
N VAL A 787 25.21 -11.84 -28.11
CA VAL A 787 25.75 -12.85 -27.20
C VAL A 787 26.28 -14.01 -28.01
N LYS A 788 27.56 -14.37 -27.79
CA LYS A 788 28.22 -15.47 -28.49
C LYS A 788 27.55 -16.80 -28.14
N LYS A 789 27.35 -17.64 -29.17
CA LYS A 789 26.77 -18.99 -29.04
C LYS A 789 27.62 -19.91 -28.16
#